data_AF-A0A1C5MPQ8-F1
#
_entry.id   AF-A0A1C5MPQ8-F1
#
_cell.length_a   1.000
_cell.length_b   1.000
_cell.length_c   1.000
_cell.angle_alpha   90.00
_cell.angle_beta   90.00
_cell.angle_gamma   90.00
#
_symmetry.space_group_name_H-M   'P 1'
#
loop_
_entity.id
_entity.type
_entity.pdbx_description
1 polymer ?
#
loop_
_entity_poly.entity_id
_entity_poly.type
_entity_poly.pdbx_seq_one_letter_code
_entity_poly.pdbx_strand_id
1 'polypeptide(L)'
;MEMTLRWYGSSFDTVTLKQIRQIPGVTGVITTLYDTAPGEVWSRERIHAMKEEVEANGLHVSGIESVNVHDAIKIGNKDRDLYINNYIETLENLGKEDIHLVCYNFMPVFDWTRTELARKRPDGSTVLAYTQAAVDALNPEDMFHSIASDTNGSIMPGWEPERMAHIKELFEMYKDVDDEKLFANLKYFLERIMPVCDKYDINMAIHPDDPAWSVFGLPRIIINKKNILRMMKMVDNPHNGVTFCSGSYGTNLENDLPDMIRSLKGRIHFAHVRNLKFNSPSDFEEAAHLSSDGSFDMYEIMKALYDIDFQGPIRPDHGRMIWDEVAMPGYGLYDRASYNRLKEIFGNGSLQLASFTITEKGYSLNDSQGLPLPDVLADFTGGPKTPVSCMGKVAALLYHRFTKGGLPIAMVSMDNCSHNGDKLKTAITAFAEKWVENNLVEPEFLTYVTSNKVSFPWTMIDKITPRPNTSVEELLKKDGVQDLDPVITGKHTYVAPFVNSEECEYLVIEDVFPNGRPALEKSGFIFTDRETVDKVERMKVCTCLNPLHTALAVFGCLLDYKLIAEEMKDSTLKTLVERLGYQEGLPVVMDPGILNPKEFLDTVLGIRIPNPFMPDTPQRIATDTSQKLSIRYGETIKAYEKSSTLQTSDLKMIPLVFAGWLRNGIRNWQKKKNRLDFWYCPLSVLEMHSTLKREDFLTTYLC
;
A
#
# COMPACT_ATOMS: atom_id res chain seq x y z
N MET A 1 17.80 -3.18 -5.68
CA MET A 1 17.08 -4.36 -5.15
C MET A 1 15.63 -4.25 -5.55
N GLU A 2 15.08 -5.35 -6.08
CA GLU A 2 13.67 -5.43 -6.47
C GLU A 2 12.86 -6.11 -5.37
N MET A 3 11.88 -5.41 -4.78
CA MET A 3 11.08 -5.97 -3.70
C MET A 3 10.01 -6.90 -4.25
N THR A 4 9.98 -8.12 -3.71
CA THR A 4 9.07 -9.19 -4.17
C THR A 4 8.40 -9.88 -2.99
N LEU A 5 7.32 -10.61 -3.28
CA LEU A 5 6.65 -11.49 -2.32
C LEU A 5 6.45 -12.88 -2.92
N ARG A 6 6.57 -13.93 -2.10
CA ARG A 6 6.24 -15.30 -2.54
C ARG A 6 4.73 -15.49 -2.59
N TRP A 7 4.24 -16.09 -3.68
CA TRP A 7 2.82 -16.36 -3.92
C TRP A 7 2.63 -17.73 -4.58
N TYR A 8 1.71 -18.55 -4.05
CA TYR A 8 1.54 -19.96 -4.46
C TYR A 8 0.49 -20.23 -5.55
N GLY A 9 -0.12 -19.18 -6.10
CA GLY A 9 -1.25 -19.33 -7.02
C GLY A 9 -2.60 -19.15 -6.32
N SER A 10 -3.61 -18.71 -7.05
CA SER A 10 -4.93 -18.38 -6.49
C SER A 10 -5.68 -19.57 -5.89
N SER A 11 -5.29 -20.79 -6.28
CA SER A 11 -5.87 -22.03 -5.77
C SER A 11 -5.21 -22.51 -4.48
N PHE A 12 -4.04 -21.97 -4.11
CA PHE A 12 -3.21 -22.51 -3.03
C PHE A 12 -2.82 -21.48 -1.98
N ASP A 13 -2.97 -20.18 -2.27
CA ASP A 13 -2.62 -19.10 -1.36
C ASP A 13 -3.85 -18.34 -0.88
N THR A 14 -3.95 -18.12 0.43
CA THR A 14 -4.98 -17.24 0.99
C THR A 14 -4.64 -15.76 0.78
N VAL A 15 -3.36 -15.46 0.53
CA VAL A 15 -2.89 -14.13 0.16
C VAL A 15 -3.11 -13.91 -1.34
N THR A 16 -3.92 -12.90 -1.66
CA THR A 16 -4.29 -12.59 -3.05
C THR A 16 -3.28 -11.65 -3.72
N LEU A 17 -3.07 -11.79 -5.03
CA LEU A 17 -2.26 -10.84 -5.82
C LEU A 17 -2.71 -9.37 -5.63
N LYS A 18 -4.02 -9.14 -5.48
CA LYS A 18 -4.57 -7.82 -5.16
C LYS A 18 -4.04 -7.25 -3.85
N GLN A 19 -3.89 -8.06 -2.81
CA GLN A 19 -3.30 -7.63 -1.54
C GLN A 19 -1.80 -7.39 -1.70
N ILE A 20 -1.10 -8.25 -2.44
CA ILE A 20 0.34 -8.11 -2.69
C ILE A 20 0.66 -6.80 -3.40
N ARG A 21 -0.11 -6.45 -4.44
CA ARG A 21 0.02 -5.19 -5.19
C ARG A 21 -0.19 -3.95 -4.32
N GLN A 22 -0.86 -4.08 -3.17
CA GLN A 22 -1.07 -2.97 -2.24
C GLN A 22 0.10 -2.76 -1.28
N ILE A 23 1.08 -3.66 -1.25
CA ILE A 23 2.28 -3.51 -0.43
C ILE A 23 3.19 -2.45 -1.09
N PRO A 24 3.49 -1.33 -0.41
CA PRO A 24 4.32 -0.28 -1.00
C PRO A 24 5.69 -0.80 -1.42
N GLY A 25 6.05 -0.54 -2.68
CA GLY A 25 7.36 -0.88 -3.24
C GLY A 25 7.49 -2.31 -3.76
N VAL A 26 6.51 -3.20 -3.52
CA VAL A 26 6.49 -4.54 -4.11
C VAL A 26 5.99 -4.45 -5.55
N THR A 27 6.83 -4.83 -6.50
CA THR A 27 6.53 -4.72 -7.95
C THR A 27 6.37 -6.07 -8.62
N GLY A 28 6.96 -7.13 -8.05
CA GLY A 28 6.90 -8.47 -8.61
C GLY A 28 6.67 -9.56 -7.56
N VAL A 29 6.41 -10.76 -8.06
CA VAL A 29 6.21 -11.96 -7.24
C VAL A 29 7.19 -13.05 -7.60
N ILE A 30 7.51 -13.84 -6.59
CA ILE A 30 8.22 -15.11 -6.75
C ILE A 30 7.17 -16.20 -6.62
N THR A 31 7.01 -17.03 -7.63
CA THR A 31 5.88 -17.98 -7.70
C THR A 31 6.31 -19.36 -8.20
N THR A 32 5.37 -20.28 -8.34
CA THR A 32 5.61 -21.67 -8.76
C THR A 32 4.34 -22.31 -9.29
N LEU A 33 4.47 -23.33 -10.15
CA LEU A 33 3.37 -24.23 -10.49
C LEU A 33 3.24 -25.29 -9.40
N TYR A 34 2.55 -24.91 -8.32
CA TYR A 34 2.54 -25.64 -7.04
C TYR A 34 1.97 -27.06 -7.12
N ASP A 35 1.09 -27.32 -8.08
CA ASP A 35 0.43 -28.60 -8.36
C ASP A 35 1.22 -29.51 -9.31
N THR A 36 2.56 -29.38 -9.34
CA THR A 36 3.41 -30.16 -10.25
C THR A 36 4.36 -31.06 -9.47
N ALA A 37 4.44 -32.34 -9.84
CA ALA A 37 5.33 -33.27 -9.15
C ALA A 37 6.80 -33.00 -9.51
N PRO A 38 7.75 -33.23 -8.58
CA PRO A 38 9.17 -33.11 -8.88
C PRO A 38 9.56 -33.93 -10.11
N GLY A 39 10.32 -33.34 -11.04
CA GLY A 39 10.78 -34.01 -12.25
C GLY A 39 9.79 -34.05 -13.42
N GLU A 40 8.55 -33.57 -13.25
CA GLU A 40 7.64 -33.32 -14.36
C GLU A 40 8.06 -32.09 -15.16
N VAL A 41 7.85 -32.15 -16.48
CA VAL A 41 8.09 -31.01 -17.37
C VAL A 41 6.99 -29.97 -17.18
N TRP A 42 7.37 -28.72 -16.94
CA TRP A 42 6.44 -27.60 -16.94
C TRP A 42 6.19 -27.18 -18.38
N SER A 43 4.96 -27.39 -18.84
CA SER A 43 4.58 -26.97 -20.18
C SER A 43 4.60 -25.44 -20.29
N ARG A 44 4.94 -24.96 -21.48
CA ARG A 44 4.99 -23.52 -21.76
C ARG A 44 3.63 -22.86 -21.53
N GLU A 45 2.54 -23.55 -21.85
CA GLU A 45 1.17 -23.07 -21.67
C GLU A 45 0.83 -22.83 -20.19
N ARG A 46 1.24 -23.73 -19.30
CA ARG A 46 1.02 -23.56 -17.85
C ARG A 46 1.86 -22.41 -17.29
N ILE A 47 3.11 -22.29 -17.73
CA ILE A 47 3.98 -21.17 -17.35
C ILE A 47 3.35 -19.85 -17.80
N HIS A 48 2.89 -19.79 -19.04
CA HIS A 48 2.24 -18.61 -19.61
C HIS A 48 0.99 -18.23 -18.84
N ALA A 49 0.10 -19.19 -18.55
CA ALA A 49 -1.13 -18.92 -17.79
C ALA A 49 -0.85 -18.36 -16.38
N MET A 50 0.15 -18.90 -15.68
CA MET A 50 0.58 -18.40 -14.38
C MET A 50 1.16 -16.99 -14.47
N LYS A 51 1.96 -16.70 -15.51
CA LYS A 51 2.48 -15.35 -15.79
C LYS A 51 1.35 -14.36 -16.10
N GLU A 52 0.40 -14.71 -16.96
CA GLU A 52 -0.77 -13.89 -17.30
C GLU A 52 -1.62 -13.55 -16.06
N GLU A 53 -1.81 -14.51 -15.14
CA GLU A 53 -2.57 -14.26 -13.90
C GLU A 53 -1.91 -13.19 -13.03
N VAL A 54 -0.58 -13.26 -12.89
CA VAL A 54 0.22 -12.27 -12.15
C VAL A 54 0.15 -10.91 -12.83
N GLU A 55 0.39 -10.85 -14.14
CA GLU A 55 0.42 -9.62 -14.95
C GLU A 55 -0.94 -8.93 -15.01
N ALA A 56 -2.03 -9.69 -15.09
CA ALA A 56 -3.40 -9.16 -15.04
C ALA A 56 -3.69 -8.40 -13.73
N ASN A 57 -2.93 -8.66 -12.66
CA ASN A 57 -3.05 -7.95 -11.39
C ASN A 57 -2.07 -6.76 -11.25
N GLY A 58 -1.27 -6.45 -12.28
CA GLY A 58 -0.33 -5.33 -12.29
C GLY A 58 0.94 -5.58 -11.47
N LEU A 59 1.36 -6.84 -11.40
CA LEU A 59 2.64 -7.30 -10.88
C LEU A 59 3.35 -8.08 -12.00
N HIS A 60 4.64 -8.37 -11.90
CA HIS A 60 5.33 -9.28 -12.82
C HIS A 60 5.94 -10.48 -12.10
N VAL A 61 6.27 -11.54 -12.84
CA VAL A 61 6.97 -12.71 -12.30
C VAL A 61 8.47 -12.43 -12.26
N SER A 62 9.02 -12.17 -11.08
CA SER A 62 10.45 -11.88 -10.90
C SER A 62 11.31 -13.15 -10.88
N GLY A 63 10.70 -14.31 -10.67
CA GLY A 63 11.39 -15.60 -10.61
C GLY A 63 10.53 -16.74 -10.09
N ILE A 64 11.07 -17.96 -10.19
CA ILE A 64 10.42 -19.18 -9.74
C ILE A 64 11.02 -19.69 -8.43
N GLU A 65 10.17 -20.02 -7.46
CA GLU A 65 10.55 -20.70 -6.22
C GLU A 65 9.49 -21.75 -5.83
N SER A 66 9.65 -23.01 -6.22
CA SER A 66 10.86 -23.61 -6.82
C SER A 66 10.53 -24.50 -8.00
N VAL A 67 11.50 -24.71 -8.90
CA VAL A 67 11.51 -25.88 -9.77
C VAL A 67 12.18 -27.01 -9.00
N ASN A 68 11.38 -27.95 -8.51
CA ASN A 68 11.83 -29.01 -7.61
C ASN A 68 12.77 -30.01 -8.30
N VAL A 69 13.92 -30.27 -7.67
CA VAL A 69 14.90 -31.26 -8.16
C VAL A 69 14.49 -32.66 -7.70
N HIS A 70 14.28 -33.56 -8.65
CA HIS A 70 13.86 -34.94 -8.38
C HIS A 70 14.94 -35.73 -7.62
N ASP A 71 14.53 -36.61 -6.70
CA ASP A 71 15.43 -37.39 -5.84
C ASP A 71 16.39 -38.30 -6.63
N ALA A 72 15.99 -38.82 -7.79
CA ALA A 72 16.89 -39.56 -8.69
C ALA A 72 18.17 -38.79 -9.05
N ILE A 73 18.07 -37.47 -9.20
CA ILE A 73 19.19 -36.57 -9.48
C ILE A 73 20.09 -36.45 -8.25
N LYS A 74 19.48 -36.21 -7.08
CA LYS A 74 20.18 -36.07 -5.79
C LYS A 74 20.92 -37.36 -5.38
N ILE A 75 20.30 -38.52 -5.59
CA ILE A 75 20.86 -39.85 -5.30
C ILE A 75 21.90 -40.26 -6.36
N GLY A 76 21.72 -39.81 -7.60
CA GLY A 76 22.57 -40.17 -8.74
C GLY A 76 22.27 -41.57 -9.27
N ASN A 77 21.00 -41.99 -9.25
CA ASN A 77 20.61 -43.31 -9.75
C ASN A 77 20.48 -43.32 -11.30
N LYS A 78 20.11 -44.47 -11.88
CA LYS A 78 20.01 -44.67 -13.33
C LYS A 78 19.02 -43.75 -14.05
N ASP A 79 18.03 -43.20 -13.34
CA ASP A 79 16.97 -42.37 -13.91
C ASP A 79 17.32 -40.87 -13.87
N ARG A 80 18.48 -40.50 -13.27
CA ARG A 80 18.89 -39.10 -13.13
C ARG A 80 18.89 -38.33 -14.46
N ASP A 81 19.34 -38.95 -15.55
CA ASP A 81 19.48 -38.27 -16.84
C ASP A 81 18.11 -37.97 -17.48
N LEU A 82 17.10 -38.81 -17.25
CA LEU A 82 15.72 -38.54 -17.65
C LEU A 82 15.22 -37.25 -16.97
N TYR A 83 15.32 -37.19 -15.65
CA TYR A 83 14.82 -36.04 -14.89
C TYR A 83 15.65 -34.77 -15.12
N ILE A 84 16.95 -34.88 -15.37
CA ILE A 84 17.78 -33.75 -15.79
C ILE A 84 17.30 -33.20 -17.14
N ASN A 85 16.98 -34.07 -18.10
CA ASN A 85 16.46 -33.62 -19.40
C ASN A 85 15.10 -32.93 -19.24
N ASN A 86 14.21 -33.46 -18.40
CA ASN A 86 12.93 -32.81 -18.08
C ASN A 86 13.15 -31.43 -17.43
N TYR A 87 14.11 -31.33 -16.50
CA TYR A 87 14.47 -30.07 -15.85
C TYR A 87 14.99 -29.05 -16.88
N ILE A 88 15.86 -29.49 -17.82
CA ILE A 88 16.35 -28.66 -18.93
C ILE A 88 15.18 -28.16 -19.78
N GLU A 89 14.23 -29.02 -20.13
CA GLU A 89 13.05 -28.63 -20.90
C GLU A 89 12.19 -27.59 -20.17
N THR A 90 11.98 -27.76 -18.86
CA THR A 90 11.33 -26.74 -18.02
C THR A 90 12.08 -25.41 -18.06
N LEU A 91 13.41 -25.41 -17.93
CA LEU A 91 14.23 -24.19 -18.04
C LEU A 91 14.12 -23.55 -19.42
N GLU A 92 14.10 -24.34 -20.50
CA GLU A 92 13.87 -23.82 -21.84
C GLU A 92 12.49 -23.14 -21.97
N ASN A 93 11.46 -23.73 -21.36
CA ASN A 93 10.10 -23.17 -21.40
C ASN A 93 9.97 -21.90 -20.56
N LEU A 94 10.63 -21.84 -19.40
CA LEU A 94 10.72 -20.61 -18.59
C LEU A 94 11.44 -19.50 -19.35
N GLY A 95 12.58 -19.82 -19.99
CA GLY A 95 13.33 -18.86 -20.81
C GLY A 95 12.54 -18.33 -22.01
N LYS A 96 11.72 -19.18 -22.65
CA LYS A 96 10.81 -18.75 -23.75
C LYS A 96 9.69 -17.82 -23.26
N GLU A 97 9.37 -17.85 -21.97
CA GLU A 97 8.41 -16.94 -21.32
C GLU A 97 9.11 -15.78 -20.59
N ASP A 98 10.40 -15.53 -20.87
CA ASP A 98 11.16 -14.39 -20.35
C ASP A 98 11.30 -14.42 -18.80
N ILE A 99 11.49 -15.61 -18.23
CA ILE A 99 11.70 -15.81 -16.79
C ILE A 99 13.16 -16.23 -16.54
N HIS A 100 13.92 -15.36 -15.88
CA HIS A 100 15.39 -15.41 -15.80
C HIS A 100 15.95 -15.78 -14.43
N LEU A 101 15.10 -16.17 -13.48
CA LEU A 101 15.52 -16.55 -12.13
C LEU A 101 14.80 -17.83 -11.68
N VAL A 102 15.57 -18.83 -11.26
CA VAL A 102 15.05 -20.06 -10.67
C VAL A 102 15.75 -20.35 -9.36
N CYS A 103 15.00 -20.24 -8.26
CA CYS A 103 15.37 -20.74 -6.96
C CYS A 103 15.09 -22.25 -6.89
N TYR A 104 16.04 -23.01 -6.33
CA TYR A 104 15.92 -24.45 -6.14
C TYR A 104 16.74 -24.88 -4.92
N ASN A 105 16.55 -26.10 -4.42
CA ASN A 105 17.40 -26.67 -3.38
C ASN A 105 17.86 -28.09 -3.76
N PHE A 106 18.86 -28.59 -3.03
CA PHE A 106 19.38 -29.94 -3.18
C PHE A 106 19.26 -30.76 -1.89
N MET A 107 18.30 -30.39 -1.02
CA MET A 107 18.05 -31.05 0.27
C MET A 107 17.52 -32.48 0.06
N PRO A 108 18.11 -33.51 0.69
CA PRO A 108 17.60 -34.89 0.63
C PRO A 108 16.32 -35.10 1.45
N VAL A 109 15.35 -35.79 0.85
CA VAL A 109 14.07 -36.22 1.46
C VAL A 109 13.19 -35.08 1.99
N PHE A 110 13.64 -34.37 3.03
CA PHE A 110 12.98 -33.22 3.62
C PHE A 110 13.58 -31.93 3.11
N ASP A 111 12.71 -31.01 2.68
CA ASP A 111 13.05 -29.63 2.39
C ASP A 111 13.35 -28.87 3.71
N TRP A 112 12.88 -27.64 3.88
CA TRP A 112 12.95 -26.94 5.16
C TRP A 112 12.22 -27.70 6.29
N THR A 113 12.82 -27.73 7.48
CA THR A 113 12.39 -28.58 8.59
C THR A 113 12.04 -27.77 9.83
N ARG A 114 10.86 -28.01 10.41
CA ARG A 114 10.35 -27.43 11.67
C ARG A 114 9.66 -28.49 12.50
N THR A 115 9.70 -28.35 13.81
CA THR A 115 9.08 -29.27 14.77
C THR A 115 7.74 -28.75 15.28
N GLU A 116 7.50 -27.44 15.16
CA GLU A 116 6.24 -26.78 15.50
C GLU A 116 5.90 -25.78 14.39
N LEU A 117 4.65 -25.76 13.91
CA LEU A 117 4.20 -24.78 12.92
C LEU A 117 3.41 -23.61 13.54
N ALA A 118 3.01 -23.75 14.80
CA ALA A 118 2.18 -22.76 15.51
C ALA A 118 2.67 -22.48 16.94
N ARG A 119 3.99 -22.40 17.17
CA ARG A 119 4.53 -22.08 18.50
C ARG A 119 4.03 -20.71 18.93
N LYS A 120 3.29 -20.65 20.04
CA LYS A 120 2.67 -19.42 20.53
C LYS A 120 3.67 -18.55 21.29
N ARG A 121 3.79 -17.28 20.89
CA ARG A 121 4.61 -16.28 21.58
C ARG A 121 3.81 -15.50 22.63
N PRO A 122 4.47 -14.81 23.59
CA PRO A 122 3.79 -14.06 24.65
C PRO A 122 2.85 -12.95 24.17
N ASP A 123 3.08 -12.41 22.98
CA ASP A 123 2.23 -11.37 22.37
C ASP A 123 0.96 -11.93 21.72
N GLY A 124 0.80 -13.26 21.68
CA GLY A 124 -0.34 -13.96 21.10
C GLY A 124 -0.11 -14.42 19.65
N SER A 125 0.98 -14.00 19.00
CA SER A 125 1.33 -14.48 17.65
C SER A 125 1.77 -15.95 17.66
N THR A 126 1.72 -16.60 16.50
CA THR A 126 2.30 -17.94 16.29
C THR A 126 3.43 -17.90 15.28
N VAL A 127 4.41 -18.78 15.47
CA VAL A 127 5.63 -18.85 14.66
C VAL A 127 5.99 -20.29 14.32
N LEU A 128 6.70 -20.48 13.22
CA LEU A 128 7.37 -21.75 12.95
C LEU A 128 8.57 -21.88 13.89
N ALA A 129 8.82 -23.08 14.40
CA ALA A 129 9.96 -23.31 15.28
C ALA A 129 10.59 -24.70 15.09
N TYR A 130 11.84 -24.81 15.53
CA TYR A 130 12.65 -26.00 15.44
C TYR A 130 13.31 -26.26 16.80
N THR A 131 13.23 -27.51 17.26
CA THR A 131 13.96 -27.99 18.43
C THR A 131 14.67 -29.30 18.11
N GLN A 132 15.99 -29.35 18.26
CA GLN A 132 16.78 -30.55 17.97
C GLN A 132 16.32 -31.77 18.78
N ALA A 133 16.01 -31.58 20.07
CA ALA A 133 15.52 -32.67 20.92
C ALA A 133 14.20 -33.28 20.42
N ALA A 134 13.35 -32.48 19.74
CA ALA A 134 12.13 -33.02 19.14
C ALA A 134 12.45 -33.81 17.86
N VAL A 135 13.37 -33.33 17.03
CA VAL A 135 13.88 -34.10 15.86
C VAL A 135 14.50 -35.43 16.29
N ASP A 136 15.34 -35.43 17.33
CA ASP A 136 16.02 -36.63 17.82
C ASP A 136 15.04 -37.68 18.40
N ALA A 137 13.89 -37.22 18.92
CA ALA A 137 12.86 -38.08 19.51
C ALA A 137 11.83 -38.59 18.48
N LEU A 138 11.73 -37.94 17.31
CA LEU A 138 10.76 -38.28 16.27
C LEU A 138 11.28 -39.41 15.38
N ASN A 139 10.43 -40.39 15.09
CA ASN A 139 10.65 -41.22 13.92
C ASN A 139 10.41 -40.35 12.67
N PRO A 140 11.29 -40.36 11.67
CA PRO A 140 11.12 -39.56 10.45
C PRO A 140 9.77 -39.80 9.76
N GLU A 141 9.23 -41.01 9.87
CA GLU A 141 7.94 -41.42 9.30
C GLU A 141 6.74 -40.75 9.96
N ASP A 142 6.86 -40.39 11.24
CA ASP A 142 5.78 -39.79 12.02
C ASP A 142 5.81 -38.26 11.98
N MET A 143 6.86 -37.67 11.36
CA MET A 143 7.09 -36.23 11.40
C MET A 143 5.95 -35.45 10.76
N PHE A 144 5.46 -35.85 9.59
CA PHE A 144 4.34 -35.17 8.94
C PHE A 144 3.08 -35.21 9.80
N HIS A 145 2.76 -36.36 10.39
CA HIS A 145 1.61 -36.51 11.28
C HIS A 145 1.71 -35.62 12.52
N SER A 146 2.92 -35.39 13.03
CA SER A 146 3.15 -34.56 14.22
C SER A 146 2.86 -33.07 14.01
N ILE A 147 2.92 -32.59 12.76
CA ILE A 147 2.72 -31.17 12.42
C ILE A 147 1.48 -30.90 11.57
N ALA A 148 0.82 -31.95 11.05
CA ALA A 148 -0.31 -31.84 10.12
C ALA A 148 -1.48 -31.01 10.68
N SER A 149 -1.72 -31.05 11.99
CA SER A 149 -2.79 -30.29 12.66
C SER A 149 -2.60 -28.78 12.58
N ASP A 150 -1.36 -28.32 12.40
CA ASP A 150 -0.97 -26.91 12.54
C ASP A 150 -0.78 -26.23 11.18
N THR A 151 -1.09 -26.94 10.09
CA THR A 151 -0.94 -26.48 8.70
C THR A 151 -2.02 -25.48 8.26
N ASN A 152 -3.03 -25.23 9.09
CA ASN A 152 -4.24 -24.49 8.72
C ASN A 152 -4.93 -25.05 7.46
N GLY A 153 -4.85 -26.36 7.23
CA GLY A 153 -5.44 -27.02 6.06
C GLY A 153 -4.67 -26.77 4.76
N SER A 154 -3.49 -26.17 4.82
CA SER A 154 -2.62 -25.92 3.66
C SER A 154 -1.70 -27.11 3.40
N ILE A 155 -1.34 -27.33 2.13
CA ILE A 155 -0.21 -28.20 1.78
C ILE A 155 1.05 -27.37 2.01
N MET A 156 1.99 -27.87 2.82
CA MET A 156 3.24 -27.16 3.11
C MET A 156 4.29 -27.42 2.02
N PRO A 157 5.02 -26.40 1.55
CA PRO A 157 6.03 -26.56 0.49
C PRO A 157 7.12 -27.53 0.93
N GLY A 158 7.40 -28.56 0.14
CA GLY A 158 8.40 -29.60 0.46
C GLY A 158 7.89 -30.72 1.38
N TRP A 159 6.62 -30.67 1.79
CA TRP A 159 5.94 -31.65 2.64
C TRP A 159 4.71 -32.24 1.95
N GLU A 160 4.77 -32.39 0.63
CA GLU A 160 3.63 -32.84 -0.17
C GLU A 160 3.20 -34.27 0.23
N PRO A 161 1.89 -34.58 0.31
CA PRO A 161 1.40 -35.89 0.77
C PRO A 161 1.95 -37.08 -0.03
N GLU A 162 2.12 -36.90 -1.35
CA GLU A 162 2.70 -37.92 -2.23
C GLU A 162 4.15 -38.24 -1.85
N ARG A 163 4.95 -37.22 -1.53
CA ARG A 163 6.33 -37.41 -1.04
C ARG A 163 6.34 -38.14 0.31
N MET A 164 5.46 -37.75 1.22
CA MET A 164 5.37 -38.35 2.55
C MET A 164 4.93 -39.82 2.51
N ALA A 165 4.11 -40.21 1.52
CA ALA A 165 3.70 -41.61 1.34
C ALA A 165 4.88 -42.56 1.01
N HIS A 166 5.95 -42.04 0.39
CA HIS A 166 7.13 -42.82 -0.04
C HIS A 166 8.36 -42.62 0.86
N ILE A 167 8.19 -42.05 2.06
CA ILE A 167 9.31 -41.63 2.91
C ILE A 167 10.28 -42.78 3.26
N LYS A 168 9.76 -43.99 3.54
CA LYS A 168 10.57 -45.19 3.82
C LYS A 168 11.50 -45.55 2.67
N GLU A 169 10.94 -45.54 1.46
CA GLU A 169 11.66 -45.89 0.24
C GLU A 169 12.74 -44.85 -0.04
N LEU A 170 12.45 -43.57 0.17
CA LEU A 170 13.42 -42.50 0.04
C LEU A 170 14.59 -42.68 1.01
N PHE A 171 14.35 -42.92 2.31
CA PHE A 171 15.42 -43.16 3.27
C PHE A 171 16.33 -44.33 2.88
N GLU A 172 15.75 -45.44 2.42
CA GLU A 172 16.51 -46.59 1.93
C GLU A 172 17.34 -46.24 0.68
N MET A 173 16.81 -45.42 -0.23
CA MET A 173 17.55 -44.98 -1.42
C MET A 173 18.72 -44.04 -1.09
N TYR A 174 18.63 -43.26 -0.01
CA TYR A 174 19.68 -42.33 0.43
C TYR A 174 20.72 -42.94 1.36
N LYS A 175 20.57 -44.19 1.82
CA LYS A 175 21.45 -44.82 2.82
C LYS A 175 22.95 -44.79 2.47
N ASP A 176 23.27 -44.87 1.17
CA ASP A 176 24.64 -44.90 0.64
C ASP A 176 25.02 -43.56 -0.01
N VAL A 177 24.37 -42.46 0.37
CA VAL A 177 24.63 -41.10 -0.11
C VAL A 177 25.20 -40.29 1.04
N ASP A 178 26.51 -40.01 0.99
CA ASP A 178 27.20 -39.10 1.91
C ASP A 178 27.36 -37.70 1.29
N ASP A 179 27.96 -36.77 2.03
CA ASP A 179 28.20 -35.39 1.57
C ASP A 179 29.00 -35.34 0.26
N GLU A 180 30.02 -36.18 0.10
CA GLU A 180 30.89 -36.17 -1.07
C GLU A 180 30.16 -36.68 -2.32
N LYS A 181 29.38 -37.76 -2.18
CA LYS A 181 28.53 -38.26 -3.25
C LYS A 181 27.43 -37.26 -3.60
N LEU A 182 26.82 -36.61 -2.61
CA LEU A 182 25.80 -35.58 -2.86
C LEU A 182 26.39 -34.38 -3.59
N PHE A 183 27.61 -33.93 -3.23
CA PHE A 183 28.35 -32.91 -3.98
C PHE A 183 28.67 -33.34 -5.42
N ALA A 184 29.08 -34.59 -5.62
CA ALA A 184 29.36 -35.12 -6.96
C ALA A 184 28.09 -35.14 -7.83
N ASN A 185 26.94 -35.50 -7.24
CA ASN A 185 25.65 -35.49 -7.91
C ASN A 185 25.16 -34.07 -8.22
N LEU A 186 25.32 -33.12 -7.28
CA LEU A 186 25.03 -31.70 -7.51
C LEU A 186 25.91 -31.15 -8.64
N LYS A 187 27.20 -31.48 -8.66
CA LYS A 187 28.11 -31.09 -9.74
C LYS A 187 27.61 -31.60 -11.09
N TYR A 188 27.26 -32.88 -11.17
CA TYR A 188 26.73 -33.49 -12.40
C TYR A 188 25.45 -32.79 -12.89
N PHE A 189 24.54 -32.48 -11.97
CA PHE A 189 23.32 -31.73 -12.27
C PHE A 189 23.65 -30.34 -12.83
N LEU A 190 24.47 -29.57 -12.11
CA LEU A 190 24.86 -28.22 -12.49
C LEU A 190 25.53 -28.18 -13.87
N GLU A 191 26.56 -29.01 -14.11
CA GLU A 191 27.26 -29.08 -15.40
C GLU A 191 26.31 -29.36 -16.59
N ARG A 192 25.21 -30.09 -16.35
CA ARG A 192 24.24 -30.44 -17.38
C ARG A 192 23.21 -29.34 -17.66
N ILE A 193 22.83 -28.54 -16.66
CA ILE A 193 21.84 -27.47 -16.83
C ILE A 193 22.47 -26.13 -17.25
N MET A 194 23.76 -25.89 -16.95
CA MET A 194 24.40 -24.60 -17.30
C MET A 194 24.26 -24.22 -18.79
N PRO A 195 24.39 -25.13 -19.79
CA PRO A 195 24.22 -24.74 -21.19
C PRO A 195 22.85 -24.17 -21.55
N VAL A 196 21.77 -24.62 -20.90
CA VAL A 196 20.43 -24.03 -21.11
C VAL A 196 20.30 -22.69 -20.38
N CYS A 197 20.90 -22.57 -19.19
CA CYS A 197 20.99 -21.30 -18.46
C CYS A 197 21.72 -20.23 -19.29
N ASP A 198 22.88 -20.56 -19.88
CA ASP A 198 23.64 -19.66 -20.76
C ASP A 198 22.83 -19.23 -22.00
N LYS A 199 22.01 -20.14 -22.55
CA LYS A 199 21.21 -19.90 -23.75
C LYS A 199 20.05 -18.93 -23.52
N TYR A 200 19.40 -18.99 -22.36
CA TYR A 200 18.21 -18.21 -22.03
C TYR A 200 18.44 -17.16 -20.94
N ASP A 201 19.71 -16.93 -20.56
CA ASP A 201 20.08 -15.99 -19.49
C ASP A 201 19.33 -16.29 -18.18
N ILE A 202 19.32 -17.56 -17.75
CA ILE A 202 18.61 -17.98 -16.54
C ILE A 202 19.60 -18.15 -15.39
N ASN A 203 19.45 -17.30 -14.37
CA ASN A 203 20.19 -17.41 -13.13
C ASN A 203 19.59 -18.50 -12.23
N MET A 204 20.38 -19.54 -11.96
CA MET A 204 20.05 -20.57 -10.97
C MET A 204 20.53 -20.11 -9.60
N ALA A 205 19.62 -20.11 -8.62
CA ALA A 205 19.88 -19.57 -7.29
C ALA A 205 19.63 -20.64 -6.22
N ILE A 206 20.65 -21.45 -5.91
CA ILE A 206 20.48 -22.54 -4.94
C ILE A 206 20.19 -21.97 -3.53
N HIS A 207 19.11 -22.43 -2.91
CA HIS A 207 18.74 -22.11 -1.54
C HIS A 207 19.52 -22.98 -0.55
N PRO A 208 19.96 -22.43 0.59
CA PRO A 208 20.60 -23.20 1.66
C PRO A 208 19.72 -24.29 2.25
N ASP A 209 20.35 -25.24 2.93
CA ASP A 209 19.62 -26.19 3.76
C ASP A 209 19.02 -25.47 4.99
N ASP A 210 17.80 -25.84 5.42
CA ASP A 210 17.11 -25.23 6.57
C ASP A 210 16.58 -26.31 7.54
N PRO A 211 17.21 -26.52 8.71
CA PRO A 211 18.39 -25.82 9.19
C PRO A 211 19.69 -26.18 8.43
N ALA A 212 20.70 -25.31 8.54
CA ALA A 212 22.02 -25.46 7.95
C ALA A 212 22.92 -26.49 8.68
N TRP A 213 22.38 -27.70 8.91
CA TRP A 213 23.08 -28.90 9.38
C TRP A 213 22.26 -30.16 9.05
N SER A 214 22.90 -31.33 9.09
CA SER A 214 22.25 -32.62 8.85
C SER A 214 21.14 -32.94 9.85
N VAL A 215 20.02 -33.44 9.35
CA VAL A 215 18.86 -33.90 10.12
C VAL A 215 18.53 -35.35 9.75
N PHE A 216 18.08 -36.15 10.72
CA PHE A 216 17.73 -37.57 10.51
C PHE A 216 18.84 -38.44 9.87
N GLY A 217 20.11 -38.06 10.06
CA GLY A 217 21.25 -38.77 9.45
C GLY A 217 21.41 -38.54 7.95
N LEU A 218 20.63 -37.64 7.33
CA LEU A 218 20.75 -37.29 5.93
C LEU A 218 21.82 -36.20 5.71
N PRO A 219 22.62 -36.29 4.64
CA PRO A 219 23.63 -35.28 4.31
C PRO A 219 22.99 -33.94 3.92
N ARG A 220 23.63 -32.82 4.29
CA ARG A 220 23.23 -31.45 3.90
C ARG A 220 24.47 -30.65 3.55
N ILE A 221 24.53 -30.19 2.30
CA ILE A 221 25.79 -29.71 1.68
C ILE A 221 25.83 -28.20 1.45
N ILE A 222 24.71 -27.47 1.48
CA ILE A 222 24.64 -26.01 1.29
C ILE A 222 24.37 -25.32 2.64
N ILE A 223 25.33 -25.49 3.56
CA ILE A 223 25.17 -25.12 4.98
C ILE A 223 26.08 -23.97 5.45
N ASN A 224 27.15 -23.66 4.73
CA ASN A 224 28.13 -22.66 5.17
C ASN A 224 28.93 -22.06 4.00
N LYS A 225 29.69 -21.00 4.30
CA LYS A 225 30.56 -20.30 3.34
C LYS A 225 31.50 -21.23 2.56
N LYS A 226 32.18 -22.15 3.26
CA LYS A 226 33.18 -23.05 2.66
C LYS A 226 32.56 -23.93 1.58
N ASN A 227 31.38 -24.48 1.86
CA ASN A 227 30.66 -25.35 0.95
C ASN A 227 30.11 -24.60 -0.27
N ILE A 228 29.61 -23.37 -0.09
CA ILE A 228 29.18 -22.52 -1.20
C ILE A 228 30.35 -22.21 -2.13
N LEU A 229 31.51 -21.80 -1.57
CA LEU A 229 32.69 -21.51 -2.36
C LEU A 229 33.23 -22.76 -3.09
N ARG A 230 33.11 -23.94 -2.47
CA ARG A 230 33.39 -25.22 -3.13
C ARG A 230 32.45 -25.44 -4.33
N MET A 231 31.15 -25.23 -4.15
CA MET A 231 30.13 -25.38 -5.21
C MET A 231 30.40 -24.43 -6.39
N MET A 232 30.73 -23.18 -6.10
CA MET A 232 31.08 -22.20 -7.14
C MET A 232 32.34 -22.58 -7.88
N LYS A 233 33.36 -23.10 -7.18
CA LYS A 233 34.62 -23.54 -7.82
C LYS A 233 34.45 -24.79 -8.67
N MET A 234 33.57 -25.73 -8.28
CA MET A 234 33.39 -26.98 -9.03
C MET A 234 32.64 -26.79 -10.36
N VAL A 235 31.80 -25.74 -10.46
CA VAL A 235 31.13 -25.30 -11.70
C VAL A 235 31.16 -23.77 -11.75
N ASP A 236 32.24 -23.21 -12.29
CA ASP A 236 32.43 -21.75 -12.38
C ASP A 236 31.68 -21.18 -13.60
N ASN A 237 30.39 -20.98 -13.42
CA ASN A 237 29.50 -20.34 -14.39
C ASN A 237 28.75 -19.20 -13.68
N PRO A 238 28.56 -18.02 -14.31
CA PRO A 238 27.84 -16.90 -13.69
C PRO A 238 26.39 -17.19 -13.31
N HIS A 239 25.70 -18.05 -14.05
CA HIS A 239 24.35 -18.49 -13.72
C HIS A 239 24.29 -19.50 -12.57
N ASN A 240 25.43 -20.07 -12.15
CA ASN A 240 25.52 -20.87 -10.93
C ASN A 240 25.72 -19.96 -9.71
N GLY A 241 24.62 -19.46 -9.17
CA GLY A 241 24.59 -18.59 -7.99
C GLY A 241 23.82 -19.18 -6.82
N VAL A 242 23.55 -18.33 -5.84
CA VAL A 242 22.83 -18.69 -4.61
C VAL A 242 21.62 -17.81 -4.41
N THR A 243 20.62 -18.40 -3.77
CA THR A 243 19.64 -17.65 -2.98
C THR A 243 20.24 -17.45 -1.59
N PHE A 244 20.54 -16.21 -1.21
CA PHE A 244 21.05 -15.93 0.13
C PHE A 244 19.87 -15.83 1.11
N CYS A 245 19.62 -16.90 1.87
CA CYS A 245 18.63 -16.87 2.95
C CYS A 245 19.30 -16.63 4.29
N SER A 246 19.09 -15.43 4.86
CA SER A 246 19.64 -15.06 6.17
C SER A 246 19.09 -15.93 7.29
N GLY A 247 17.82 -16.34 7.17
CA GLY A 247 17.17 -17.26 8.09
C GLY A 247 17.86 -18.61 8.17
N SER A 248 18.03 -19.27 7.02
CA SER A 248 18.57 -20.63 6.95
C SER A 248 20.07 -20.69 7.22
N TYR A 249 20.88 -19.84 6.56
CA TYR A 249 22.32 -19.81 6.86
C TYR A 249 22.58 -19.40 8.31
N GLY A 250 21.73 -18.52 8.85
CA GLY A 250 21.84 -18.03 10.21
C GLY A 250 21.48 -19.07 11.27
N THR A 251 20.86 -20.21 10.92
CA THR A 251 20.66 -21.29 11.90
C THR A 251 22.01 -21.75 12.46
N ASN A 252 23.03 -21.89 11.58
CA ASN A 252 24.38 -22.24 12.00
C ASN A 252 25.10 -21.00 12.54
N LEU A 253 25.28 -20.95 13.87
CA LEU A 253 25.89 -19.81 14.57
C LEU A 253 27.37 -19.56 14.23
N GLU A 254 28.03 -20.49 13.53
CA GLU A 254 29.39 -20.28 13.00
C GLU A 254 29.41 -19.47 11.70
N ASN A 255 28.26 -19.30 11.04
CA ASN A 255 28.16 -18.52 9.81
C ASN A 255 28.11 -17.01 10.12
N ASP A 256 29.11 -16.28 9.62
CA ASP A 256 29.09 -14.82 9.56
C ASP A 256 28.31 -14.38 8.30
N LEU A 257 27.03 -14.03 8.48
CA LEU A 257 26.15 -13.71 7.35
C LEU A 257 26.63 -12.48 6.54
N PRO A 258 27.00 -11.34 7.16
CA PRO A 258 27.56 -10.22 6.42
C PRO A 258 28.85 -10.54 5.65
N ASP A 259 29.80 -11.29 6.23
CA ASP A 259 31.01 -11.73 5.53
C ASP A 259 30.71 -12.69 4.37
N MET A 260 29.76 -13.61 4.56
CA MET A 260 29.29 -14.49 3.49
C MET A 260 28.73 -13.68 2.33
N ILE A 261 27.85 -12.70 2.58
CA ILE A 261 27.29 -11.83 1.54
C ILE A 261 28.41 -11.15 0.75
N ARG A 262 29.36 -10.52 1.44
CA ARG A 262 30.50 -9.82 0.81
C ARG A 262 31.37 -10.74 -0.03
N SER A 263 31.51 -11.99 0.39
CA SER A 263 32.30 -13.01 -0.30
C SER A 263 31.61 -13.59 -1.54
N LEU A 264 30.31 -13.36 -1.70
CA LEU A 264 29.49 -13.91 -2.79
C LEU A 264 29.04 -12.83 -3.79
N LYS A 265 29.74 -11.69 -3.83
CA LYS A 265 29.47 -10.60 -4.78
C LYS A 265 29.40 -11.11 -6.22
N GLY A 266 28.32 -10.77 -6.93
CA GLY A 266 28.08 -11.20 -8.31
C GLY A 266 27.63 -12.66 -8.47
N ARG A 267 27.38 -13.36 -7.35
CA ARG A 267 26.87 -14.75 -7.33
C ARG A 267 25.63 -14.91 -6.44
N ILE A 268 25.18 -13.86 -5.76
CA ILE A 268 23.86 -13.82 -5.12
C ILE A 268 22.87 -13.36 -6.19
N HIS A 269 21.95 -14.24 -6.56
CA HIS A 269 20.95 -13.98 -7.61
C HIS A 269 19.58 -13.66 -7.01
N PHE A 270 19.37 -14.08 -5.76
CA PHE A 270 18.12 -13.88 -5.03
C PHE A 270 18.40 -13.80 -3.53
N ALA A 271 17.60 -13.04 -2.79
CA ALA A 271 17.77 -12.90 -1.34
C ALA A 271 16.46 -13.15 -0.58
N HIS A 272 16.53 -14.01 0.43
CA HIS A 272 15.50 -14.16 1.46
C HIS A 272 16.03 -13.51 2.73
N VAL A 273 15.42 -12.39 3.11
CA VAL A 273 15.87 -11.62 4.26
C VAL A 273 14.84 -11.73 5.35
N ARG A 274 15.03 -12.73 6.23
CA ARG A 274 14.25 -12.99 7.45
C ARG A 274 15.14 -13.13 8.67
N ASN A 275 14.52 -13.12 9.85
CA ASN A 275 15.22 -13.19 11.14
C ASN A 275 14.74 -14.40 11.95
N LEU A 276 15.65 -14.98 12.74
CA LEU A 276 15.35 -16.05 13.68
C LEU A 276 15.64 -15.57 15.10
N LYS A 277 14.90 -16.10 16.06
CA LYS A 277 15.20 -15.95 17.48
C LYS A 277 15.67 -17.28 18.03
N PHE A 278 16.86 -17.29 18.64
CA PHE A 278 17.39 -18.46 19.33
C PHE A 278 16.97 -18.45 20.79
N ASN A 279 16.33 -19.54 21.22
CA ASN A 279 16.10 -19.82 22.64
C ASN A 279 17.30 -20.60 23.23
N SER A 280 17.98 -21.38 22.39
CA SER A 280 19.27 -22.02 22.65
C SER A 280 19.97 -22.35 21.31
N PRO A 281 21.25 -22.78 21.29
CA PRO A 281 21.92 -23.18 20.04
C PRO A 281 21.21 -24.28 19.23
N SER A 282 20.30 -25.03 19.86
CA SER A 282 19.56 -26.14 19.26
C SER A 282 18.04 -25.95 19.28
N ASP A 283 17.56 -24.74 19.62
CA ASP A 283 16.14 -24.37 19.62
C ASP A 283 16.00 -22.94 19.11
N PHE A 284 15.33 -22.79 17.97
CA PHE A 284 15.09 -21.51 17.33
C PHE A 284 13.67 -21.40 16.78
N GLU A 285 13.20 -20.18 16.66
CA GLU A 285 11.88 -19.84 16.11
C GLU A 285 11.97 -18.68 15.13
N GLU A 286 11.05 -18.63 14.17
CA GLU A 286 10.92 -17.47 13.28
C GLU A 286 10.60 -16.22 14.12
N ALA A 287 11.20 -15.10 13.74
CA ALA A 287 10.99 -13.81 14.39
C ALA A 287 10.37 -12.81 13.41
N ALA A 288 9.90 -11.68 13.94
CA ALA A 288 9.73 -10.51 13.09
C ALA A 288 11.08 -10.12 12.46
N HIS A 289 11.04 -9.53 11.27
CA HIS A 289 12.23 -9.11 10.51
C HIS A 289 13.13 -8.10 11.23
N LEU A 290 12.70 -7.53 12.35
CA LEU A 290 13.47 -6.56 13.11
C LEU A 290 14.58 -7.26 13.92
N SER A 291 15.78 -6.67 13.95
CA SER A 291 16.86 -7.12 14.83
C SER A 291 16.49 -7.13 16.31
N SER A 292 15.57 -6.27 16.74
CA SER A 292 15.14 -6.23 18.14
C SER A 292 14.26 -7.41 18.56
N ASP A 293 13.69 -8.15 17.60
CA ASP A 293 12.84 -9.32 17.90
C ASP A 293 13.55 -10.65 17.66
N GLY A 294 14.46 -10.71 16.69
CA GLY A 294 15.31 -11.87 16.44
C GLY A 294 16.75 -11.73 16.96
N SER A 295 17.64 -12.55 16.43
CA SER A 295 19.04 -12.69 16.84
C SER A 295 20.02 -12.18 15.81
N PHE A 296 19.58 -11.88 14.58
CA PHE A 296 20.44 -11.36 13.53
C PHE A 296 20.48 -9.83 13.49
N ASP A 297 21.65 -9.29 13.12
CA ASP A 297 21.81 -7.89 12.74
C ASP A 297 21.35 -7.68 11.30
N MET A 298 20.08 -7.34 11.14
CA MET A 298 19.42 -7.15 9.87
C MET A 298 19.88 -5.87 9.19
N TYR A 299 20.35 -4.88 9.96
CA TYR A 299 20.98 -3.69 9.38
C TYR A 299 22.28 -4.08 8.69
N GLU A 300 23.17 -4.83 9.36
CA GLU A 300 24.43 -5.26 8.75
C GLU A 300 24.24 -6.22 7.57
N ILE A 301 23.23 -7.10 7.62
CA ILE A 301 22.85 -7.96 6.49
C ILE A 301 22.41 -7.12 5.28
N MET A 302 21.49 -6.17 5.48
CA MET A 302 21.01 -5.29 4.41
C MET A 302 22.13 -4.37 3.90
N LYS A 303 22.99 -3.88 4.79
CA LYS A 303 24.17 -3.09 4.43
C LYS A 303 25.14 -3.91 3.59
N ALA A 304 25.39 -5.18 3.94
CA ALA A 304 26.26 -6.04 3.15
C ALA A 304 25.72 -6.28 1.74
N LEU A 305 24.41 -6.50 1.58
CA LEU A 305 23.75 -6.61 0.27
C LEU A 305 23.88 -5.31 -0.55
N TYR A 306 23.73 -4.16 0.12
CA TYR A 306 23.94 -2.85 -0.49
C TYR A 306 25.42 -2.65 -0.90
N ASP A 307 26.38 -2.96 -0.04
CA ASP A 307 27.82 -2.78 -0.27
C ASP A 307 28.32 -3.60 -1.49
N ILE A 308 27.70 -4.76 -1.76
CA ILE A 308 28.04 -5.57 -2.94
C ILE A 308 27.28 -5.15 -4.21
N ASP A 309 26.43 -4.13 -4.14
CA ASP A 309 25.57 -3.65 -5.22
C ASP A 309 24.56 -4.72 -5.70
N PHE A 310 23.93 -5.43 -4.77
CA PHE A 310 22.90 -6.40 -5.12
C PHE A 310 21.65 -5.70 -5.67
N GLN A 311 21.31 -5.98 -6.93
CA GLN A 311 20.13 -5.40 -7.60
C GLN A 311 18.99 -6.40 -7.83
N GLY A 312 19.22 -7.69 -7.60
CA GLY A 312 18.23 -8.73 -7.87
C GLY A 312 17.00 -8.71 -6.93
N PRO A 313 16.10 -9.68 -7.11
CA PRO A 313 14.92 -9.84 -6.28
C PRO A 313 15.27 -10.08 -4.80
N ILE A 314 14.48 -9.51 -3.91
CA ILE A 314 14.54 -9.72 -2.47
C ILE A 314 13.14 -9.97 -1.95
N ARG A 315 12.97 -10.94 -1.03
CA ARG A 315 11.69 -11.19 -0.35
C ARG A 315 11.87 -11.32 1.17
N PRO A 316 10.86 -10.96 1.97
CA PRO A 316 10.89 -11.09 3.44
C PRO A 316 10.87 -12.54 3.92
N ASP A 317 10.61 -13.50 3.05
CA ASP A 317 10.52 -14.91 3.38
C ASP A 317 9.40 -15.29 4.37
N HIS A 318 9.72 -15.80 5.55
CA HIS A 318 8.74 -16.12 6.59
C HIS A 318 8.49 -14.94 7.52
N GLY A 319 7.27 -14.88 8.07
CA GLY A 319 6.90 -13.98 9.15
C GLY A 319 6.07 -14.70 10.22
N ARG A 320 5.74 -13.98 11.28
CA ARG A 320 4.84 -14.49 12.33
C ARG A 320 3.39 -14.43 11.84
N MET A 321 2.53 -15.34 12.29
CA MET A 321 1.10 -15.17 12.09
C MET A 321 0.59 -14.21 13.15
N ILE A 322 0.08 -13.07 12.72
CA ILE A 322 -0.38 -11.99 13.60
C ILE A 322 -1.83 -11.63 13.30
N TRP A 323 -2.50 -11.06 14.29
CA TRP A 323 -3.85 -10.50 14.14
C TRP A 323 -4.89 -11.52 13.70
N ASP A 324 -4.79 -12.72 14.26
CA ASP A 324 -5.70 -13.84 13.99
C ASP A 324 -5.77 -14.22 12.50
N GLU A 325 -4.73 -13.87 11.72
CA GLU A 325 -4.67 -14.26 10.32
C GLU A 325 -4.58 -15.79 10.20
N VAL A 326 -5.42 -16.34 9.33
CA VAL A 326 -5.40 -17.77 8.98
C VAL A 326 -4.81 -17.89 7.59
N ALA A 327 -3.54 -18.26 7.54
CA ALA A 327 -2.78 -18.49 6.33
C ALA A 327 -1.92 -19.73 6.47
N MET A 328 -1.27 -20.14 5.39
CA MET A 328 -0.21 -21.13 5.43
C MET A 328 0.85 -20.69 6.46
N PRO A 329 1.22 -21.51 7.45
CA PRO A 329 2.16 -21.14 8.51
C PRO A 329 3.46 -20.53 7.99
N GLY A 330 3.81 -19.34 8.49
CA GLY A 330 4.97 -18.57 8.02
C GLY A 330 4.72 -17.70 6.78
N TYR A 331 3.61 -17.92 6.06
CA TYR A 331 3.31 -17.27 4.77
C TYR A 331 2.16 -16.25 4.81
N GLY A 332 1.67 -15.88 6.00
CA GLY A 332 0.71 -14.79 6.22
C GLY A 332 1.13 -13.45 5.61
N LEU A 333 0.16 -12.59 5.34
CA LEU A 333 0.39 -11.32 4.66
C LEU A 333 1.04 -10.31 5.58
N TYR A 334 0.58 -10.21 6.83
CA TYR A 334 0.73 -8.97 7.61
C TYR A 334 2.15 -8.73 8.12
N ASP A 335 2.76 -9.71 8.78
CA ASP A 335 4.12 -9.56 9.32
C ASP A 335 5.14 -9.49 8.16
N ARG A 336 4.82 -10.09 7.01
CA ARG A 336 5.58 -10.00 5.75
C ARG A 336 5.39 -8.66 5.01
N ALA A 337 4.31 -7.92 5.25
CA ALA A 337 3.95 -6.68 4.53
C ALA A 337 4.38 -5.37 5.22
N SER A 338 5.40 -5.40 6.10
CA SER A 338 6.07 -4.19 6.62
C SER A 338 5.21 -3.16 7.39
N TYR A 339 4.05 -3.51 7.97
CA TYR A 339 3.41 -2.63 8.98
C TYR A 339 4.35 -2.31 10.16
N ASN A 340 5.27 -3.24 10.47
CA ASN A 340 6.35 -3.03 11.42
C ASN A 340 7.30 -1.89 11.01
N ARG A 341 7.52 -1.65 9.72
CA ARG A 341 8.33 -0.52 9.23
C ARG A 341 7.66 0.82 9.52
N LEU A 342 6.32 0.91 9.40
CA LEU A 342 5.60 2.12 9.80
C LEU A 342 5.71 2.36 11.31
N LYS A 343 5.63 1.31 12.13
CA LYS A 343 5.89 1.40 13.57
C LYS A 343 7.30 1.91 13.86
N GLU A 344 8.32 1.36 13.20
CA GLU A 344 9.71 1.79 13.34
C GLU A 344 9.88 3.29 13.02
N ILE A 345 9.31 3.74 11.89
CA ILE A 345 9.35 5.16 11.48
C ILE A 345 8.65 6.04 12.52
N PHE A 346 7.46 5.65 12.99
CA PHE A 346 6.73 6.38 14.03
C PHE A 346 7.43 6.37 15.38
N GLY A 347 8.22 5.33 15.68
CA GLY A 347 9.05 5.25 16.88
C GLY A 347 10.33 6.09 16.80
N ASN A 348 10.72 6.57 15.62
CA ASN A 348 11.96 7.33 15.44
C ASN A 348 11.81 8.80 15.85
N GLY A 349 12.73 9.30 16.68
CA GLY A 349 12.78 10.71 17.09
C GLY A 349 12.98 11.69 15.94
N SER A 350 13.57 11.26 14.82
CA SER A 350 13.73 12.10 13.63
C SER A 350 12.44 12.36 12.85
N LEU A 351 11.36 11.61 13.10
CA LEU A 351 10.07 11.84 12.44
C LEU A 351 9.42 13.12 12.97
N GLN A 352 9.34 14.12 12.12
CA GLN A 352 8.85 15.46 12.49
C GLN A 352 7.34 15.62 12.31
N LEU A 353 6.81 15.13 11.19
CA LEU A 353 5.40 15.23 10.83
C LEU A 353 4.92 13.98 10.07
N ALA A 354 3.63 13.70 10.18
CA ALA A 354 2.92 12.72 9.35
C ALA A 354 1.75 13.43 8.66
N SER A 355 1.69 13.38 7.33
CA SER A 355 0.66 14.06 6.52
C SER A 355 -0.37 13.09 5.94
N PHE A 356 -1.62 13.53 5.77
CA PHE A 356 -2.74 12.69 5.35
C PHE A 356 -3.55 13.30 4.20
N THR A 357 -3.84 12.53 3.16
CA THR A 357 -4.79 12.87 2.07
C THR A 357 -5.75 11.70 1.88
N ILE A 358 -6.76 11.60 2.74
CA ILE A 358 -7.67 10.45 2.83
C ILE A 358 -9.14 10.83 2.63
N THR A 359 -9.40 12.05 2.15
CA THR A 359 -10.70 12.72 2.05
C THR A 359 -11.34 13.00 3.41
N GLU A 360 -12.29 13.95 3.45
CA GLU A 360 -13.04 14.27 4.67
C GLU A 360 -13.71 13.03 5.28
N LYS A 361 -14.21 12.12 4.44
CA LYS A 361 -14.84 10.86 4.88
C LYS A 361 -13.87 9.90 5.55
N GLY A 362 -12.56 10.03 5.28
CA GLY A 362 -11.53 9.21 5.91
C GLY A 362 -11.39 9.45 7.42
N TYR A 363 -11.85 10.60 7.91
CA TYR A 363 -11.87 10.95 9.35
C TYR A 363 -13.17 10.55 10.05
N SER A 364 -14.22 10.19 9.30
CA SER A 364 -15.51 9.82 9.87
C SER A 364 -15.44 8.46 10.55
N LEU A 365 -15.77 8.44 11.84
CA LEU A 365 -15.81 7.21 12.64
C LEU A 365 -17.18 6.54 12.65
N ASN A 366 -18.22 7.29 12.27
CA ASN A 366 -19.62 6.87 12.35
C ASN A 366 -20.29 6.89 10.98
N ASP A 367 -21.34 6.08 10.84
CA ASP A 367 -22.26 6.09 9.71
C ASP A 367 -23.25 7.27 9.78
N SER A 368 -24.16 7.33 8.81
CA SER A 368 -25.20 8.38 8.72
C SER A 368 -26.21 8.36 9.87
N GLN A 369 -26.27 7.28 10.64
CA GLN A 369 -27.15 7.09 11.79
C GLN A 369 -26.43 7.44 13.11
N GLY A 370 -25.15 7.80 13.05
CA GLY A 370 -24.33 8.11 14.21
C GLY A 370 -23.76 6.89 14.92
N LEU A 371 -23.88 5.69 14.33
CA LEU A 371 -23.30 4.47 14.87
C LEU A 371 -21.86 4.30 14.37
N PRO A 372 -20.92 3.79 15.19
CA PRO A 372 -19.56 3.51 14.74
C PRO A 372 -19.55 2.56 13.55
N LEU A 373 -18.69 2.85 12.57
CA LEU A 373 -18.47 1.95 11.43
C LEU A 373 -17.95 0.59 11.93
N PRO A 374 -18.28 -0.54 11.27
CA PRO A 374 -17.91 -1.88 11.75
C PRO A 374 -16.42 -2.04 12.08
N ASP A 375 -15.53 -1.59 11.18
CA ASP A 375 -14.08 -1.68 11.39
C ASP A 375 -13.59 -0.77 12.53
N VAL A 376 -14.26 0.38 12.75
CA VAL A 376 -13.95 1.31 13.85
C VAL A 376 -14.40 0.71 15.18
N LEU A 377 -15.58 0.09 15.23
CA LEU A 377 -16.08 -0.60 16.41
C LEU A 377 -15.14 -1.74 16.82
N ALA A 378 -14.70 -2.54 15.84
CA ALA A 378 -13.72 -3.60 16.06
C ALA A 378 -12.45 -3.03 16.73
N ASP A 379 -11.90 -1.94 16.19
CA ASP A 379 -10.70 -1.29 16.74
C ASP A 379 -10.91 -0.66 18.11
N PHE A 380 -12.07 -0.05 18.39
CA PHE A 380 -12.38 0.49 19.73
C PHE A 380 -12.36 -0.60 20.81
N THR A 381 -12.76 -1.83 20.46
CA THR A 381 -12.76 -2.97 21.37
C THR A 381 -11.46 -3.77 21.38
N GLY A 382 -10.76 -3.85 20.23
CA GLY A 382 -9.56 -4.66 20.04
C GLY A 382 -8.25 -3.95 20.42
N GLY A 383 -8.26 -2.62 20.51
CA GLY A 383 -7.09 -1.84 20.94
C GLY A 383 -6.04 -1.65 19.84
N PRO A 384 -4.87 -1.08 20.19
CA PRO A 384 -3.84 -0.69 19.21
C PRO A 384 -3.03 -1.85 18.63
N LYS A 385 -3.21 -3.09 19.12
CA LYS A 385 -2.38 -4.23 18.71
C LYS A 385 -2.68 -4.67 17.28
N THR A 386 -3.96 -4.68 16.90
CA THR A 386 -4.48 -5.32 15.67
C THR A 386 -5.47 -4.41 14.92
N PRO A 387 -5.14 -3.14 14.64
CA PRO A 387 -6.11 -2.21 14.08
C PRO A 387 -6.46 -2.53 12.62
N VAL A 388 -7.74 -2.47 12.28
CA VAL A 388 -8.33 -2.78 10.98
C VAL A 388 -8.63 -1.50 10.20
N SER A 389 -9.29 -0.54 10.83
CA SER A 389 -9.70 0.72 10.22
C SER A 389 -8.50 1.63 9.92
N CYS A 390 -8.66 2.53 8.94
CA CYS A 390 -7.60 3.50 8.58
C CYS A 390 -7.19 4.35 9.79
N MET A 391 -8.16 4.95 10.49
CA MET A 391 -7.88 5.78 11.65
C MET A 391 -7.41 4.99 12.87
N GLY A 392 -7.86 3.74 13.06
CA GLY A 392 -7.33 2.85 14.09
C GLY A 392 -5.85 2.54 13.90
N LYS A 393 -5.41 2.33 12.64
CA LYS A 393 -3.99 2.14 12.30
C LYS A 393 -3.17 3.40 12.63
N VAL A 394 -3.67 4.58 12.27
CA VAL A 394 -2.99 5.86 12.58
C VAL A 394 -2.90 6.08 14.10
N ALA A 395 -3.98 5.84 14.85
CA ALA A 395 -3.98 5.95 16.30
C ALA A 395 -3.01 4.94 16.95
N ALA A 396 -2.92 3.72 16.42
CA ALA A 396 -2.00 2.69 16.91
C ALA A 396 -0.53 3.04 16.64
N LEU A 397 -0.23 3.66 15.50
CA LEU A 397 1.11 4.19 15.20
C LEU A 397 1.49 5.31 16.17
N LEU A 398 0.54 6.19 16.51
CA LEU A 398 0.76 7.25 17.49
C LEU A 398 0.92 6.68 18.92
N TYR A 399 0.17 5.64 19.28
CA TYR A 399 0.37 4.89 20.51
C TYR A 399 1.76 4.24 20.55
N HIS A 400 2.22 3.66 19.44
CA HIS A 400 3.58 3.13 19.36
C HIS A 400 4.63 4.22 19.64
N ARG A 401 4.48 5.40 19.02
CA ARG A 401 5.34 6.56 19.29
C ARG A 401 5.30 6.98 20.77
N PHE A 402 4.12 6.94 21.39
CA PHE A 402 3.97 7.19 22.82
C PHE A 402 4.79 6.21 23.66
N THR A 403 4.68 4.91 23.40
CA THR A 403 5.46 3.88 24.12
C THR A 403 6.98 4.00 23.92
N LYS A 404 7.45 4.74 22.90
CA LYS A 404 8.86 5.07 22.67
C LYS A 404 9.33 6.34 23.40
N GLY A 405 8.59 6.79 24.42
CA GLY A 405 8.96 7.93 25.27
C GLY A 405 8.14 9.21 25.02
N GLY A 406 7.00 9.11 24.32
CA GLY A 406 6.13 10.25 24.04
C GLY A 406 6.87 11.33 23.26
N LEU A 407 7.43 10.95 22.11
CA LEU A 407 8.21 11.83 21.25
C LEU A 407 7.31 12.80 20.48
N PRO A 408 7.65 14.10 20.34
CA PRO A 408 6.75 15.07 19.73
C PRO A 408 6.50 14.80 18.22
N ILE A 409 5.34 15.18 17.68
CA ILE A 409 4.99 15.02 16.26
C ILE A 409 3.89 16.00 15.82
N ALA A 410 3.90 16.40 14.55
CA ALA A 410 2.77 17.06 13.89
C ALA A 410 1.96 16.07 13.03
N MET A 411 0.65 15.97 13.28
CA MET A 411 -0.30 15.17 12.52
C MET A 411 -1.07 16.11 11.60
N VAL A 412 -0.70 16.17 10.32
CA VAL A 412 -1.11 17.24 9.41
C VAL A 412 -2.10 16.71 8.36
N SER A 413 -3.36 17.09 8.46
CA SER A 413 -4.30 16.83 7.37
C SER A 413 -3.97 17.72 6.17
N MET A 414 -3.91 17.11 5.00
CA MET A 414 -3.78 17.76 3.69
C MET A 414 -5.06 17.54 2.86
N ASP A 415 -6.20 17.35 3.51
CA ASP A 415 -7.50 17.26 2.84
C ASP A 415 -8.19 18.62 2.78
N ASN A 416 -8.79 18.94 1.63
CA ASN A 416 -9.52 20.19 1.39
C ASN A 416 -10.91 20.16 2.05
N CYS A 417 -10.94 20.19 3.38
CA CYS A 417 -12.14 20.36 4.19
C CYS A 417 -11.88 21.31 5.35
N SER A 418 -12.94 21.96 5.83
CA SER A 418 -12.84 22.97 6.87
C SER A 418 -12.33 22.39 8.19
N HIS A 419 -11.39 23.09 8.83
CA HIS A 419 -10.83 22.71 10.15
C HIS A 419 -10.33 21.26 10.16
N ASN A 420 -9.66 20.86 9.09
CA ASN A 420 -9.21 19.48 8.86
C ASN A 420 -8.31 18.92 9.98
N GLY A 421 -7.46 19.75 10.59
CA GLY A 421 -6.67 19.39 11.76
C GLY A 421 -7.56 18.98 12.94
N ASP A 422 -8.66 19.68 13.20
CA ASP A 422 -9.60 19.33 14.26
C ASP A 422 -10.34 18.01 13.95
N LYS A 423 -10.72 17.76 12.70
CA LYS A 423 -11.34 16.48 12.30
C LYS A 423 -10.40 15.31 12.57
N LEU A 424 -9.13 15.45 12.20
CA LEU A 424 -8.11 14.44 12.48
C LEU A 424 -7.88 14.28 13.99
N LYS A 425 -7.81 15.40 14.73
CA LYS A 425 -7.68 15.40 16.19
C LYS A 425 -8.84 14.64 16.85
N THR A 426 -10.07 14.98 16.49
CA THR A 426 -11.28 14.33 17.03
C THR A 426 -11.26 12.84 16.75
N ALA A 427 -10.92 12.43 15.53
CA ALA A 427 -10.83 11.03 15.17
C ALA A 427 -9.80 10.27 16.01
N ILE A 428 -8.56 10.76 16.10
CA ILE A 428 -7.51 10.10 16.90
C ILE A 428 -7.84 10.12 18.40
N THR A 429 -8.36 11.24 18.91
CA THR A 429 -8.72 11.40 20.32
C THR A 429 -9.80 10.40 20.72
N ALA A 430 -10.81 10.17 19.88
CA ALA A 430 -11.84 9.18 20.14
C ALA A 430 -11.29 7.75 20.28
N PHE A 431 -10.28 7.37 19.48
CA PHE A 431 -9.58 6.10 19.66
C PHE A 431 -8.84 6.04 21.00
N ALA A 432 -8.10 7.10 21.34
CA ALA A 432 -7.38 7.17 22.61
C ALA A 432 -8.32 7.09 23.82
N GLU A 433 -9.43 7.83 23.79
CA GLU A 433 -10.49 7.79 24.81
C GLU A 433 -11.06 6.38 24.95
N LYS A 434 -11.51 5.77 23.84
CA LYS A 434 -12.11 4.43 23.89
C LYS A 434 -11.14 3.36 24.35
N TRP A 435 -9.87 3.44 23.95
CA TRP A 435 -8.86 2.51 24.43
C TRP A 435 -8.53 2.69 25.91
N VAL A 436 -8.54 3.92 26.43
CA VAL A 436 -8.37 4.17 27.88
C VAL A 436 -9.60 3.69 28.66
N GLU A 437 -10.81 4.04 28.21
CA GLU A 437 -12.08 3.60 28.83
C GLU A 437 -12.18 2.07 28.92
N ASN A 438 -11.72 1.37 27.88
CA ASN A 438 -11.72 -0.08 27.81
C ASN A 438 -10.50 -0.75 28.47
N ASN A 439 -9.61 0.02 29.12
CA ASN A 439 -8.36 -0.47 29.73
C ASN A 439 -7.43 -1.21 28.75
N LEU A 440 -7.41 -0.79 27.48
CA LEU A 440 -6.57 -1.36 26.42
C LEU A 440 -5.20 -0.66 26.30
N VAL A 441 -5.10 0.57 26.82
CA VAL A 441 -3.88 1.40 26.89
C VAL A 441 -3.87 2.22 28.17
N GLU A 442 -2.71 2.78 28.51
CA GLU A 442 -2.50 3.61 29.71
C GLU A 442 -3.16 5.00 29.56
N PRO A 443 -3.76 5.59 30.62
CA PRO A 443 -4.37 6.93 30.57
C PRO A 443 -3.43 8.06 30.09
N GLU A 444 -2.13 7.88 30.29
CA GLU A 444 -1.07 8.76 29.81
C GLU A 444 -1.04 8.87 28.29
N PHE A 445 -1.55 7.87 27.55
CA PHE A 445 -1.68 7.97 26.09
C PHE A 445 -2.65 9.06 25.68
N LEU A 446 -3.85 9.12 26.30
CA LEU A 446 -4.81 10.19 26.04
C LEU A 446 -4.22 11.56 26.43
N THR A 447 -3.49 11.62 27.54
CA THR A 447 -2.77 12.84 27.95
C THR A 447 -1.74 13.24 26.91
N TYR A 448 -0.98 12.28 26.35
CA TYR A 448 0.00 12.54 25.30
C TYR A 448 -0.64 13.06 24.00
N VAL A 449 -1.72 12.43 23.53
CA VAL A 449 -2.47 12.85 22.32
C VAL A 449 -3.03 14.27 22.46
N THR A 450 -3.45 14.65 23.67
CA THR A 450 -4.06 15.96 23.95
C THR A 450 -3.05 17.02 24.42
N SER A 451 -1.78 16.63 24.61
CA SER A 451 -0.70 17.53 25.04
C SER A 451 -0.15 18.41 23.92
N ASN A 452 0.77 19.32 24.25
CA ASN A 452 1.55 20.08 23.28
C ASN A 452 2.60 19.26 22.50
N LYS A 453 2.77 17.96 22.83
CA LYS A 453 3.70 17.08 22.10
C LYS A 453 3.11 16.56 20.79
N VAL A 454 1.79 16.45 20.70
CA VAL A 454 1.10 16.07 19.46
C VAL A 454 0.29 17.26 19.00
N SER A 455 0.58 17.73 17.79
CA SER A 455 -0.15 18.85 17.18
C SER A 455 -1.00 18.38 16.03
N PHE A 456 -2.09 19.10 15.80
CA PHE A 456 -3.02 18.88 14.69
C PHE A 456 -3.22 20.21 13.94
N PRO A 457 -2.21 20.65 13.17
CA PRO A 457 -2.27 21.93 12.47
C PRO A 457 -3.44 22.00 11.51
N TRP A 458 -4.11 23.14 11.47
CA TRP A 458 -5.05 23.44 10.40
C TRP A 458 -4.31 23.75 9.11
N THR A 459 -4.86 23.30 7.99
CA THR A 459 -4.34 23.65 6.66
C THR A 459 -5.46 24.16 5.78
N MET A 460 -5.16 25.22 5.02
CA MET A 460 -5.94 25.67 3.87
C MET A 460 -5.15 25.32 2.62
N ILE A 461 -5.72 24.45 1.80
CA ILE A 461 -5.09 23.91 0.60
C ILE A 461 -5.93 24.32 -0.58
N ASP A 462 -5.32 24.88 -1.61
CA ASP A 462 -6.02 25.28 -2.82
C ASP A 462 -5.18 25.00 -4.05
N LYS A 463 -5.56 23.93 -4.75
CA LYS A 463 -5.06 23.57 -6.07
C LYS A 463 -6.13 22.73 -6.77
N ILE A 464 -6.69 23.25 -7.86
CA ILE A 464 -7.68 22.53 -8.66
C ILE A 464 -6.98 21.33 -9.28
N THR A 465 -7.44 20.14 -8.88
CA THR A 465 -6.85 18.86 -9.30
C THR A 465 -7.96 17.90 -9.73
N PRO A 466 -8.50 18.03 -10.96
CA PRO A 466 -9.55 17.17 -11.47
C PRO A 466 -9.04 15.73 -11.64
N ARG A 467 -9.97 14.81 -11.94
CA ARG A 467 -9.60 13.45 -12.29
C ARG A 467 -8.67 13.44 -13.51
N PRO A 468 -7.75 12.46 -13.60
CA PRO A 468 -6.96 12.21 -14.80
C PRO A 468 -7.84 12.22 -16.06
N ASN A 469 -7.36 12.82 -17.14
CA ASN A 469 -8.14 13.06 -18.34
C ASN A 469 -7.38 12.54 -19.55
N THR A 470 -8.10 11.81 -20.41
CA THR A 470 -7.54 11.17 -21.60
C THR A 470 -6.87 12.15 -22.55
N SER A 471 -7.34 13.39 -22.67
CA SER A 471 -6.67 14.38 -23.53
C SER A 471 -5.27 14.75 -23.04
N VAL A 472 -5.05 14.79 -21.72
CA VAL A 472 -3.73 15.05 -21.12
C VAL A 472 -2.85 13.81 -21.24
N GLU A 473 -3.42 12.63 -21.06
CA GLU A 473 -2.76 11.36 -21.30
C GLU A 473 -2.24 11.24 -22.75
N GLU A 474 -3.08 11.58 -23.74
CA GLU A 474 -2.73 11.59 -25.16
C GLU A 474 -1.60 12.58 -25.48
N LEU A 475 -1.62 13.77 -24.85
CA LEU A 475 -0.54 14.76 -24.95
C LEU A 475 0.80 14.18 -24.44
N LEU A 476 0.80 13.59 -23.25
CA LEU A 476 2.00 13.01 -22.66
C LEU A 476 2.51 11.79 -23.47
N LYS A 477 1.60 10.94 -23.96
CA LYS A 477 1.93 9.82 -24.87
C LYS A 477 2.59 10.34 -26.15
N LYS A 478 2.11 11.44 -26.72
CA LYS A 478 2.69 12.08 -27.90
C LYS A 478 4.09 12.64 -27.64
N ASP A 479 4.34 13.11 -26.42
CA ASP A 479 5.65 13.59 -25.99
C ASP A 479 6.62 12.45 -25.59
N GLY A 480 6.19 11.19 -25.75
CA GLY A 480 7.01 9.99 -25.55
C GLY A 480 7.00 9.45 -24.12
N VAL A 481 6.13 9.96 -23.25
CA VAL A 481 5.95 9.44 -21.89
C VAL A 481 5.16 8.13 -21.96
N GLN A 482 5.73 7.06 -21.40
CA GLN A 482 5.17 5.70 -21.40
C GLN A 482 4.46 5.39 -20.07
N ASP A 483 3.76 4.26 -20.01
CA ASP A 483 3.11 3.72 -18.81
C ASP A 483 2.07 4.63 -18.15
N LEU A 484 1.26 5.33 -18.97
CA LEU A 484 0.33 6.37 -18.50
C LEU A 484 -1.10 5.90 -18.18
N ASP A 485 -1.42 4.63 -18.41
CA ASP A 485 -2.79 4.13 -18.34
C ASP A 485 -3.35 4.21 -16.90
N PRO A 486 -4.54 4.80 -16.69
CA PRO A 486 -5.11 4.94 -15.35
C PRO A 486 -5.64 3.61 -14.82
N VAL A 487 -5.36 3.32 -13.56
CA VAL A 487 -5.91 2.19 -12.81
C VAL A 487 -7.20 2.64 -12.13
N ILE A 488 -8.31 2.00 -12.47
CA ILE A 488 -9.61 2.26 -11.83
C ILE A 488 -9.90 1.15 -10.83
N THR A 489 -10.02 1.50 -9.55
CA THR A 489 -10.33 0.52 -8.50
C THR A 489 -11.79 0.06 -8.58
N GLY A 490 -12.12 -1.08 -7.95
CA GLY A 490 -13.51 -1.54 -7.82
C GLY A 490 -14.45 -0.58 -7.07
N LYS A 491 -13.93 0.47 -6.42
CA LYS A 491 -14.70 1.58 -5.83
C LYS A 491 -14.76 2.82 -6.75
N HIS A 492 -14.42 2.67 -8.04
CA HIS A 492 -14.34 3.75 -9.03
C HIS A 492 -13.40 4.91 -8.64
N THR A 493 -12.33 4.59 -7.90
CA THR A 493 -11.23 5.54 -7.65
C THR A 493 -10.24 5.45 -8.80
N TYR A 494 -9.83 6.59 -9.35
CA TYR A 494 -8.88 6.68 -10.45
C TYR A 494 -7.49 6.93 -9.88
N VAL A 495 -6.53 6.11 -10.27
CA VAL A 495 -5.11 6.30 -9.97
C VAL A 495 -4.40 6.40 -11.31
N ALA A 496 -3.71 7.51 -11.56
CA ALA A 496 -2.93 7.70 -12.77
C ALA A 496 -1.51 8.15 -12.38
N PRO A 497 -0.51 7.85 -13.21
CA PRO A 497 0.88 8.31 -13.02
C PRO A 497 1.07 9.79 -13.37
N PHE A 498 0.00 10.49 -13.75
CA PHE A 498 -0.02 11.92 -14.00
C PHE A 498 -1.19 12.58 -13.27
N VAL A 499 -1.08 13.89 -13.10
CA VAL A 499 -2.09 14.71 -12.41
C VAL A 499 -2.41 15.92 -13.28
N ASN A 500 -3.71 16.18 -13.47
CA ASN A 500 -4.17 17.41 -14.09
C ASN A 500 -4.15 18.50 -13.04
N SER A 501 -3.25 19.48 -13.15
CA SER A 501 -3.11 20.52 -12.14
C SER A 501 -2.92 21.90 -12.75
N GLU A 502 -3.48 22.91 -12.12
CA GLU A 502 -3.25 24.30 -12.48
C GLU A 502 -1.90 24.82 -11.94
N GLU A 503 -1.41 25.92 -12.51
CA GLU A 503 -0.21 26.62 -12.04
C GLU A 503 -0.42 27.27 -10.67
N CYS A 504 -1.62 27.81 -10.43
CA CYS A 504 -1.94 28.51 -9.20
C CYS A 504 -2.12 27.54 -8.04
N GLU A 505 -1.29 27.67 -7.00
CA GLU A 505 -1.35 26.81 -5.82
C GLU A 505 -1.13 27.61 -4.53
N TYR A 506 -1.94 27.30 -3.52
CA TYR A 506 -1.79 27.86 -2.18
C TYR A 506 -1.82 26.74 -1.15
N LEU A 507 -0.84 26.76 -0.26
CA LEU A 507 -0.81 25.89 0.91
C LEU A 507 -0.45 26.70 2.15
N VAL A 508 -1.48 27.03 2.92
CA VAL A 508 -1.37 27.80 4.17
C VAL A 508 -1.54 26.84 5.34
N ILE A 509 -0.58 26.82 6.26
CA ILE A 509 -0.51 25.85 7.34
C ILE A 509 -0.32 26.57 8.68
N GLU A 510 -1.04 26.13 9.70
CA GLU A 510 -0.84 26.56 11.09
C GLU A 510 0.58 26.14 11.55
N ASP A 511 1.41 27.09 12.00
CA ASP A 511 2.82 26.83 12.32
C ASP A 511 3.03 26.22 13.71
N VAL A 512 2.45 25.05 13.94
CA VAL A 512 2.57 24.30 15.20
C VAL A 512 3.20 22.95 14.92
N PHE A 513 4.54 22.87 15.06
CA PHE A 513 5.32 21.68 14.76
C PHE A 513 6.25 21.33 15.94
N PRO A 514 5.77 20.53 16.92
CA PRO A 514 6.47 20.33 18.19
C PRO A 514 7.79 19.57 18.07
N ASN A 515 8.07 18.94 16.93
CA ASN A 515 9.35 18.28 16.63
C ASN A 515 10.13 19.01 15.51
N GLY A 516 9.79 20.28 15.27
CA GLY A 516 10.25 21.02 14.10
C GLY A 516 9.60 20.53 12.82
N ARG A 517 9.99 21.16 11.71
CA ARG A 517 9.58 20.83 10.35
C ARG A 517 10.68 21.20 9.36
N PRO A 518 10.70 20.64 8.15
CA PRO A 518 11.55 21.14 7.08
C PRO A 518 11.21 22.61 6.74
N ALA A 519 12.19 23.30 6.14
CA ALA A 519 12.08 24.69 5.68
C ALA A 519 11.23 24.81 4.39
N LEU A 520 9.98 24.31 4.46
CA LEU A 520 9.06 24.21 3.31
C LEU A 520 8.61 25.58 2.78
N GLU A 521 8.78 26.64 3.56
CA GLU A 521 8.53 28.02 3.11
C GLU A 521 9.41 28.42 1.91
N LYS A 522 10.56 27.77 1.73
CA LYS A 522 11.42 27.96 0.55
C LYS A 522 10.80 27.42 -0.74
N SER A 523 9.77 26.59 -0.62
CA SER A 523 9.02 25.99 -1.73
C SER A 523 7.62 26.58 -1.86
N GLY A 524 7.35 27.75 -1.29
CA GLY A 524 6.07 28.47 -1.44
C GLY A 524 4.99 28.15 -0.40
N PHE A 525 5.28 27.29 0.59
CA PHE A 525 4.35 27.02 1.68
C PHE A 525 4.25 28.25 2.60
N ILE A 526 3.04 28.59 3.02
CA ILE A 526 2.81 29.74 3.90
C ILE A 526 2.50 29.23 5.30
N PHE A 527 3.36 29.54 6.26
CA PHE A 527 3.16 29.20 7.66
C PHE A 527 2.67 30.41 8.44
N THR A 528 1.60 30.25 9.21
CA THR A 528 0.94 31.34 9.93
C THR A 528 0.20 30.82 11.18
N ASP A 529 -0.41 31.70 11.96
CA ASP A 529 -1.27 31.30 13.08
C ASP A 529 -2.63 30.71 12.62
N ARG A 530 -3.27 29.94 13.49
CA ARG A 530 -4.57 29.28 13.25
C ARG A 530 -5.67 30.23 12.80
N GLU A 531 -5.76 31.42 13.40
CA GLU A 531 -6.80 32.40 13.08
C GLU A 531 -6.61 32.89 11.63
N THR A 532 -5.37 33.11 11.23
CA THR A 532 -5.05 33.48 9.85
C THR A 532 -5.33 32.34 8.86
N VAL A 533 -5.07 31.07 9.20
CA VAL A 533 -5.49 29.92 8.35
C VAL A 533 -7.00 29.93 8.14
N ASP A 534 -7.78 30.14 9.20
CA ASP A 534 -9.25 30.23 9.13
C ASP A 534 -9.70 31.41 8.25
N LYS A 535 -9.07 32.57 8.38
CA LYS A 535 -9.35 33.74 7.54
C LYS A 535 -9.14 33.42 6.06
N VAL A 536 -8.01 32.79 5.71
CA VAL A 536 -7.74 32.39 4.32
C VAL A 536 -8.75 31.35 3.84
N GLU A 537 -9.06 30.36 4.68
CA GLU A 537 -10.07 29.36 4.36
C GLU A 537 -11.41 30.03 4.06
N ARG A 538 -11.90 30.90 4.95
CA ARG A 538 -13.17 31.64 4.79
C ARG A 538 -13.16 32.54 3.55
N MET A 539 -12.05 33.21 3.26
CA MET A 539 -11.88 33.97 2.02
C MET A 539 -12.13 33.07 0.80
N LYS A 540 -11.45 31.93 0.70
CA LYS A 540 -11.62 30.96 -0.40
C LYS A 540 -13.03 30.34 -0.44
N VAL A 541 -13.48 29.82 0.71
CA VAL A 541 -14.63 28.92 0.88
C VAL A 541 -15.95 29.68 0.82
N CYS A 542 -16.00 30.91 1.32
CA CYS A 542 -17.25 31.64 1.52
C CYS A 542 -17.40 32.85 0.61
N THR A 543 -16.34 33.30 -0.09
CA THR A 543 -16.43 34.52 -0.93
C THR A 543 -15.74 34.38 -2.29
N CYS A 544 -14.43 34.11 -2.34
CA CYS A 544 -13.63 34.43 -3.52
C CYS A 544 -13.46 33.31 -4.54
N LEU A 545 -13.67 32.03 -4.19
CA LEU A 545 -13.54 30.90 -5.13
C LEU A 545 -14.78 30.01 -5.16
N ASN A 546 -15.05 29.34 -4.05
CA ASN A 546 -16.06 28.27 -4.03
C ASN A 546 -17.49 28.75 -4.31
N PRO A 547 -17.92 29.98 -3.92
CA PRO A 547 -19.21 30.51 -4.32
C PRO A 547 -19.32 30.67 -5.84
N LEU A 548 -18.30 31.26 -6.48
CA LEU A 548 -18.27 31.47 -7.93
C LEU A 548 -18.33 30.14 -8.68
N HIS A 549 -17.54 29.17 -8.24
CA HIS A 549 -17.49 27.85 -8.84
C HIS A 549 -18.82 27.09 -8.67
N THR A 550 -19.48 27.26 -7.52
CA THR A 550 -20.82 26.69 -7.27
C THR A 550 -21.89 27.35 -8.15
N ALA A 551 -21.83 28.67 -8.33
CA ALA A 551 -22.74 29.39 -9.21
C ALA A 551 -22.63 28.90 -10.66
N LEU A 552 -21.41 28.81 -11.20
CA LEU A 552 -21.15 28.24 -12.52
C LEU A 552 -21.69 26.82 -12.61
N ALA A 553 -21.32 25.93 -11.69
CA ALA A 553 -21.80 24.54 -11.71
C ALA A 553 -23.33 24.39 -11.75
N VAL A 554 -24.07 25.23 -11.00
CA VAL A 554 -25.53 25.25 -11.01
C VAL A 554 -26.07 25.64 -12.39
N PHE A 555 -25.55 26.72 -12.99
CA PHE A 555 -26.01 27.21 -14.29
C PHE A 555 -25.47 26.40 -15.46
N GLY A 556 -24.24 25.93 -15.41
CA GLY A 556 -23.65 24.95 -16.31
C GLY A 556 -24.51 23.70 -16.47
N CYS A 557 -25.01 23.15 -15.35
CA CYS A 557 -25.95 22.03 -15.40
C CYS A 557 -27.30 22.41 -16.05
N LEU A 558 -27.82 23.61 -15.77
CA LEU A 558 -29.08 24.09 -16.36
C LEU A 558 -28.97 24.32 -17.87
N LEU A 559 -27.84 24.87 -18.31
CA LEU A 559 -27.58 25.28 -19.69
C LEU A 559 -26.86 24.21 -20.51
N ASP A 560 -26.53 23.07 -19.88
CA ASP A 560 -25.91 21.88 -20.47
C ASP A 560 -24.46 22.06 -20.96
N TYR A 561 -23.70 22.91 -20.26
CA TYR A 561 -22.25 23.03 -20.44
C TYR A 561 -21.52 21.76 -19.98
N LYS A 562 -20.38 21.47 -20.61
CA LYS A 562 -19.57 20.28 -20.34
C LYS A 562 -18.33 20.59 -19.50
N LEU A 563 -17.76 21.77 -19.66
CA LEU A 563 -16.61 22.23 -18.90
C LEU A 563 -16.87 23.60 -18.25
N ILE A 564 -16.37 23.79 -17.03
CA ILE A 564 -16.44 25.07 -16.32
C ILE A 564 -15.72 26.18 -17.11
N ALA A 565 -14.57 25.88 -17.72
CA ALA A 565 -13.82 26.84 -18.52
C ALA A 565 -14.59 27.32 -19.77
N GLU A 566 -15.51 26.52 -20.31
CA GLU A 566 -16.38 26.94 -21.43
C GLU A 566 -17.44 27.94 -20.99
N GLU A 567 -17.94 27.83 -19.76
CA GLU A 567 -18.91 28.77 -19.20
C GLU A 567 -18.34 30.19 -19.12
N MET A 568 -17.03 30.34 -18.89
CA MET A 568 -16.37 31.65 -18.86
C MET A 568 -16.28 32.33 -20.24
N LYS A 569 -16.60 31.63 -21.33
CA LYS A 569 -16.76 32.22 -22.67
C LYS A 569 -18.16 32.80 -22.90
N ASP A 570 -19.14 32.42 -22.08
CA ASP A 570 -20.47 33.01 -22.06
C ASP A 570 -20.42 34.34 -21.30
N SER A 571 -20.65 35.45 -21.99
CA SER A 571 -20.61 36.79 -21.40
C SER A 571 -21.58 36.94 -20.22
N THR A 572 -22.68 36.19 -20.23
CA THR A 572 -23.71 36.24 -19.18
C THR A 572 -23.23 35.53 -17.92
N LEU A 573 -22.71 34.30 -18.04
CA LEU A 573 -22.21 33.54 -16.91
C LEU A 573 -20.94 34.17 -16.32
N LYS A 574 -20.08 34.72 -17.17
CA LYS A 574 -18.95 35.53 -16.74
C LYS A 574 -19.40 36.74 -15.92
N THR A 575 -20.37 37.52 -16.42
CA THR A 575 -20.92 38.68 -15.70
C THR A 575 -21.55 38.27 -14.36
N LEU A 576 -22.25 37.13 -14.32
CA LEU A 576 -22.83 36.58 -13.08
C LEU A 576 -21.76 36.39 -12.01
N VAL A 577 -20.65 35.71 -12.32
CA VAL A 577 -19.58 35.46 -11.34
C VAL A 577 -18.73 36.68 -11.03
N GLU A 578 -18.54 37.60 -12.00
CA GLU A 578 -17.89 38.88 -11.75
C GLU A 578 -18.70 39.73 -10.75
N ARG A 579 -20.02 39.83 -10.93
CA ARG A 579 -20.89 40.55 -9.99
C ARG A 579 -20.94 39.85 -8.63
N LEU A 580 -21.11 38.52 -8.62
CA LEU A 580 -21.11 37.74 -7.38
C LEU A 580 -19.81 37.91 -6.60
N GLY A 581 -18.66 37.90 -7.29
CA GLY A 581 -17.35 38.08 -6.68
C GLY A 581 -17.09 39.52 -6.24
N TYR A 582 -17.10 40.48 -7.17
CA TYR A 582 -16.69 41.86 -6.91
C TYR A 582 -17.73 42.70 -6.18
N GLN A 583 -19.04 42.47 -6.40
CA GLN A 583 -20.10 43.32 -5.85
C GLN A 583 -20.76 42.73 -4.60
N GLU A 584 -20.83 41.41 -4.48
CA GLU A 584 -21.47 40.74 -3.33
C GLU A 584 -20.48 40.10 -2.37
N GLY A 585 -19.42 39.46 -2.87
CA GLY A 585 -18.42 38.80 -2.03
C GLY A 585 -17.36 39.74 -1.46
N LEU A 586 -16.66 40.45 -2.34
CA LEU A 586 -15.48 41.26 -1.99
C LEU A 586 -15.75 42.37 -0.95
N PRO A 587 -16.90 43.08 -0.94
CA PRO A 587 -17.15 44.11 0.08
C PRO A 587 -17.23 43.61 1.52
N VAL A 588 -17.48 42.31 1.71
CA VAL A 588 -17.61 41.67 3.03
C VAL A 588 -16.60 40.54 3.23
N VAL A 589 -15.59 40.46 2.36
CA VAL A 589 -14.56 39.43 2.46
C VAL A 589 -13.74 39.61 3.73
N MET A 590 -13.38 38.49 4.33
CA MET A 590 -12.42 38.46 5.41
C MET A 590 -11.01 38.57 4.83
N ASP A 591 -10.31 39.66 5.13
CA ASP A 591 -8.92 39.86 4.71
C ASP A 591 -7.96 39.10 5.65
N PRO A 592 -7.23 38.08 5.15
CA PRO A 592 -6.27 37.34 5.96
C PRO A 592 -4.93 38.08 6.17
N GLY A 593 -4.67 39.18 5.46
CA GLY A 593 -3.41 39.95 5.53
C GLY A 593 -2.20 39.29 4.85
N ILE A 594 -2.18 37.97 4.72
CA ILE A 594 -1.13 37.21 4.02
C ILE A 594 -1.41 36.93 2.54
N LEU A 595 -2.67 37.10 2.13
CA LEU A 595 -3.13 36.97 0.74
C LEU A 595 -4.12 38.10 0.47
N ASN A 596 -3.89 38.87 -0.59
CA ASN A 596 -4.80 39.95 -0.95
C ASN A 596 -6.10 39.38 -1.55
N PRO A 597 -7.29 39.63 -0.96
CA PRO A 597 -8.54 39.05 -1.44
C PRO A 597 -8.91 39.43 -2.88
N LYS A 598 -8.59 40.68 -3.28
CA LYS A 598 -8.88 41.15 -4.63
C LYS A 598 -7.96 40.49 -5.65
N GLU A 599 -6.65 40.40 -5.39
CA GLU A 599 -5.70 39.72 -6.29
C GLU A 599 -6.01 38.22 -6.41
N PHE A 600 -6.41 37.58 -5.31
CA PHE A 600 -6.89 36.21 -5.32
C PHE A 600 -8.13 36.07 -6.20
N LEU A 601 -9.13 36.94 -6.04
CA LEU A 601 -10.35 36.96 -6.86
C LEU A 601 -10.06 37.23 -8.35
N ASP A 602 -9.19 38.20 -8.64
CA ASP A 602 -8.73 38.52 -10.00
C ASP A 602 -8.07 37.28 -10.65
N THR A 603 -7.25 36.55 -9.89
CA THR A 603 -6.60 35.31 -10.34
C THR A 603 -7.62 34.21 -10.60
N VAL A 604 -8.61 34.04 -9.72
CA VAL A 604 -9.70 33.08 -9.88
C VAL A 604 -10.48 33.32 -11.18
N LEU A 605 -10.91 34.56 -11.42
CA LEU A 605 -11.74 34.92 -12.57
C LEU A 605 -10.96 35.05 -13.88
N GLY A 606 -9.71 35.49 -13.82
CA GLY A 606 -8.89 35.77 -15.00
C GLY A 606 -8.03 34.59 -15.48
N ILE A 607 -7.61 33.74 -14.55
CA ILE A 607 -6.60 32.69 -14.83
C ILE A 607 -7.17 31.30 -14.56
N ARG A 608 -7.73 31.06 -13.37
CA ARG A 608 -8.04 29.71 -12.88
C ARG A 608 -9.30 29.11 -13.51
N ILE A 609 -10.45 29.76 -13.33
CA ILE A 609 -11.74 29.25 -13.85
C ILE A 609 -11.74 29.20 -15.39
N PRO A 610 -11.18 30.18 -16.13
CA PRO A 610 -11.11 30.11 -17.59
C PRO A 610 -10.10 29.10 -18.15
N ASN A 611 -9.30 28.43 -17.31
CA ASN A 611 -8.19 27.59 -17.77
C ASN A 611 -8.69 26.39 -18.59
N PRO A 612 -8.43 26.33 -19.91
CA PRO A 612 -8.94 25.27 -20.77
C PRO A 612 -8.26 23.92 -20.54
N PHE A 613 -7.12 23.89 -19.83
CA PHE A 613 -6.38 22.67 -19.50
C PHE A 613 -6.88 22.01 -18.22
N MET A 614 -7.89 22.59 -17.55
CA MET A 614 -8.54 22.01 -16.37
C MET A 614 -9.87 21.37 -16.79
N PRO A 615 -9.92 20.04 -16.99
CA PRO A 615 -11.11 19.35 -17.50
C PRO A 615 -12.16 19.13 -16.41
N ASP A 616 -12.58 20.22 -15.77
CA ASP A 616 -13.53 20.18 -14.66
C ASP A 616 -14.98 20.36 -15.15
N THR A 617 -15.88 19.50 -14.67
CA THR A 617 -17.26 19.44 -15.17
C THR A 617 -18.24 20.10 -14.22
N PRO A 618 -19.28 20.80 -14.73
CA PRO A 618 -20.33 21.39 -13.89
C PRO A 618 -21.01 20.36 -13.01
N GLN A 619 -21.22 19.15 -13.52
CA GLN A 619 -21.90 18.07 -12.81
C GLN A 619 -21.10 17.60 -11.58
N ARG A 620 -19.77 17.49 -11.71
CA ARG A 620 -18.90 17.12 -10.58
C ARG A 620 -18.93 18.18 -9.48
N ILE A 621 -18.86 19.46 -9.86
CA ILE A 621 -18.88 20.56 -8.89
C ILE A 621 -20.27 20.73 -8.26
N ALA A 622 -21.34 20.45 -8.99
CA ALA A 622 -22.71 20.52 -8.49
C ALA A 622 -23.06 19.41 -7.47
N THR A 623 -22.20 18.41 -7.27
CA THR A 623 -22.46 17.32 -6.30
C THR A 623 -22.57 17.89 -4.90
N ASP A 624 -23.53 17.42 -4.09
CA ASP A 624 -23.78 17.89 -2.73
C ASP A 624 -24.05 19.41 -2.61
N THR A 625 -24.57 20.07 -3.66
CA THR A 625 -24.82 21.52 -3.62
C THR A 625 -25.74 21.93 -2.46
N SER A 626 -26.69 21.08 -2.05
CA SER A 626 -27.53 21.31 -0.87
C SER A 626 -26.73 21.55 0.41
N GLN A 627 -25.61 20.85 0.59
CA GLN A 627 -24.71 20.99 1.74
C GLN A 627 -23.77 22.20 1.57
N LYS A 628 -23.54 22.63 0.33
CA LYS A 628 -22.63 23.74 0.00
C LYS A 628 -23.28 25.10 0.19
N LEU A 629 -24.55 25.29 -0.17
CA LEU A 629 -25.17 26.62 -0.26
C LEU A 629 -25.04 27.46 1.02
N SER A 630 -25.32 26.88 2.19
CA SER A 630 -25.22 27.59 3.47
C SER A 630 -23.78 27.99 3.79
N ILE A 631 -22.80 27.15 3.45
CA ILE A 631 -21.37 27.42 3.66
C ILE A 631 -20.88 28.48 2.66
N ARG A 632 -21.25 28.36 1.37
CA ARG A 632 -20.76 29.24 0.30
C ARG A 632 -21.36 30.64 0.33
N TYR A 633 -22.59 30.80 0.79
CA TYR A 633 -23.31 32.08 0.72
C TYR A 633 -23.76 32.60 2.08
N GLY A 634 -23.83 31.75 3.10
CA GLY A 634 -24.39 32.13 4.40
C GLY A 634 -23.56 33.19 5.13
N GLU A 635 -22.23 33.12 5.07
CA GLU A 635 -21.39 34.14 5.74
C GLU A 635 -21.51 35.50 5.06
N THR A 636 -21.60 35.55 3.72
CA THR A 636 -21.86 36.78 2.97
C THR A 636 -23.22 37.38 3.36
N ILE A 637 -24.29 36.57 3.37
CA ILE A 637 -25.63 37.04 3.76
C ILE A 637 -25.63 37.59 5.20
N LYS A 638 -25.03 36.86 6.15
CA LYS A 638 -24.91 37.31 7.55
C LYS A 638 -24.09 38.59 7.69
N ALA A 639 -23.06 38.77 6.87
CA ALA A 639 -22.25 39.99 6.88
C ALA A 639 -23.05 41.20 6.37
N TYR A 640 -23.88 41.01 5.34
CA TYR A 640 -24.83 42.05 4.88
C TYR A 640 -25.86 42.39 5.95
N GLU A 641 -26.45 41.38 6.60
CA GLU A 641 -27.44 41.59 7.68
C GLU A 641 -26.86 42.38 8.86
N LYS A 642 -25.59 42.13 9.19
CA LYS A 642 -24.89 42.83 10.29
C LYS A 642 -24.30 44.18 9.90
N SER A 643 -24.25 44.51 8.61
CA SER A 643 -23.63 45.74 8.12
C SER A 643 -24.51 46.95 8.43
N SER A 644 -23.90 48.06 8.84
CA SER A 644 -24.59 49.36 8.96
C SER A 644 -24.70 50.09 7.62
N THR A 645 -24.03 49.61 6.57
CA THR A 645 -23.90 50.29 5.26
C THR A 645 -24.40 49.48 4.07
N LEU A 646 -24.58 48.16 4.23
CA LEU A 646 -25.08 47.25 3.21
C LEU A 646 -26.43 46.68 3.65
N GLN A 647 -27.31 46.36 2.71
CA GLN A 647 -28.60 45.73 3.02
C GLN A 647 -28.75 44.40 2.30
N THR A 648 -29.36 43.40 2.94
CA THR A 648 -29.59 42.08 2.33
C THR A 648 -30.45 42.16 1.06
N SER A 649 -31.27 43.21 0.91
CA SER A 649 -32.04 43.51 -0.30
C SER A 649 -31.18 43.87 -1.52
N ASP A 650 -29.92 44.25 -1.31
CA ASP A 650 -28.97 44.61 -2.36
C ASP A 650 -28.39 43.38 -3.06
N LEU A 651 -28.45 42.20 -2.40
CA LEU A 651 -28.03 40.94 -2.98
C LEU A 651 -28.98 40.53 -4.13
N LYS A 652 -28.41 40.28 -5.31
CA LYS A 652 -29.13 39.84 -6.53
C LYS A 652 -28.61 38.51 -7.04
N MET A 653 -27.29 38.33 -7.09
CA MET A 653 -26.63 37.15 -7.64
C MET A 653 -26.78 35.96 -6.69
N ILE A 654 -26.59 36.13 -5.38
CA ILE A 654 -26.82 35.05 -4.42
C ILE A 654 -28.25 34.50 -4.51
N PRO A 655 -29.34 35.30 -4.38
CA PRO A 655 -30.70 34.81 -4.59
C PRO A 655 -30.91 34.13 -5.95
N LEU A 656 -30.28 34.65 -7.01
CA LEU A 656 -30.34 34.06 -8.35
C LEU A 656 -29.72 32.66 -8.40
N VAL A 657 -28.60 32.43 -7.71
CA VAL A 657 -28.00 31.09 -7.60
C VAL A 657 -28.94 30.12 -6.88
N PHE A 658 -29.57 30.54 -5.78
CA PHE A 658 -30.56 29.72 -5.07
C PHE A 658 -31.74 29.38 -5.98
N ALA A 659 -32.25 30.36 -6.74
CA ALA A 659 -33.31 30.14 -7.72
C ALA A 659 -32.90 29.16 -8.83
N GLY A 660 -31.68 29.31 -9.37
CA GLY A 660 -31.11 28.39 -10.36
C GLY A 660 -30.99 26.97 -9.82
N TRP A 661 -30.52 26.82 -8.58
CA TRP A 661 -30.39 25.53 -7.93
C TRP A 661 -31.74 24.82 -7.73
N LEU A 662 -32.75 25.55 -7.23
CA LEU A 662 -34.13 25.04 -7.12
C LEU A 662 -34.68 24.63 -8.49
N ARG A 663 -34.46 25.46 -9.53
CA ARG A 663 -34.89 25.17 -10.90
C ARG A 663 -34.24 23.89 -11.45
N ASN A 664 -32.97 23.66 -11.16
CA ASN A 664 -32.26 22.45 -11.57
C ASN A 664 -32.87 21.20 -10.91
N GLY A 665 -33.22 21.29 -9.62
CA GLY A 665 -33.98 20.26 -8.91
C GLY A 665 -35.31 19.91 -9.59
N ILE A 666 -36.10 20.93 -9.95
CA ILE A 666 -37.40 20.77 -10.63
C ILE A 666 -37.23 20.11 -12.01
N ARG A 667 -36.24 20.53 -12.80
CA ARG A 667 -35.97 19.98 -14.15
C ARG A 667 -35.61 18.49 -14.08
N ASN A 668 -34.81 18.08 -13.10
CA ASN A 668 -34.40 16.69 -12.92
C ASN A 668 -35.56 15.81 -12.44
N TRP A 669 -36.43 16.33 -11.57
CA TRP A 669 -37.66 15.66 -11.16
C TRP A 669 -38.61 15.40 -12.34
N GLN A 670 -38.81 16.39 -13.22
CA GLN A 670 -39.67 16.25 -14.41
C GLN A 670 -39.13 15.24 -15.43
N LYS A 671 -37.81 15.14 -15.61
CA LYS A 671 -37.20 14.19 -16.57
C LYS A 671 -37.24 12.73 -16.12
N LYS A 672 -37.36 12.43 -14.82
CA LYS A 672 -37.17 11.07 -14.26
C LYS A 672 -38.44 10.38 -13.73
N LYS A 673 -39.66 10.83 -14.06
CA LYS A 673 -40.93 10.19 -13.62
C LYS A 673 -40.91 9.76 -12.14
N ASN A 674 -40.79 10.71 -11.21
CA ASN A 674 -40.83 10.47 -9.75
C ASN A 674 -39.66 9.69 -9.12
N ARG A 675 -38.48 9.62 -9.74
CA ARG A 675 -37.24 9.20 -9.03
C ARG A 675 -36.25 10.36 -8.85
N LEU A 676 -36.10 10.80 -7.60
CA LEU A 676 -35.00 11.64 -7.13
C LEU A 676 -33.79 10.72 -6.85
N ASP A 677 -32.98 10.43 -7.87
CA ASP A 677 -31.73 9.69 -7.66
C ASP A 677 -30.53 10.64 -7.53
N PHE A 678 -29.83 10.52 -6.37
CA PHE A 678 -28.43 10.85 -6.07
C PHE A 678 -27.94 12.32 -6.05
N TRP A 679 -28.83 13.32 -5.97
CA TRP A 679 -28.38 14.72 -5.77
C TRP A 679 -28.85 15.37 -4.46
N TYR A 680 -29.67 14.68 -3.64
CA TYR A 680 -30.30 15.26 -2.45
C TYR A 680 -30.69 14.20 -1.40
N CYS A 681 -30.48 14.54 -0.12
CA CYS A 681 -31.25 14.04 1.03
C CYS A 681 -32.56 14.88 1.13
N PRO A 682 -33.69 14.37 1.67
CA PRO A 682 -35.03 14.82 1.28
C PRO A 682 -35.41 16.16 1.92
N LEU A 683 -35.79 17.13 1.09
CA LEU A 683 -36.62 18.27 1.51
C LEU A 683 -38.03 18.08 0.92
N SER A 684 -39.02 18.14 1.79
CA SER A 684 -40.43 17.99 1.47
C SER A 684 -40.99 19.18 0.67
N VAL A 685 -41.59 18.84 -0.47
CA VAL A 685 -42.73 19.46 -1.19
C VAL A 685 -42.93 20.98 -1.06
N LEU A 686 -42.72 21.69 -2.17
CA LEU A 686 -43.45 22.91 -2.53
C LEU A 686 -43.90 22.78 -4.01
N GLU A 687 -45.21 22.79 -4.25
CA GLU A 687 -45.78 22.91 -5.59
C GLU A 687 -45.72 24.37 -6.04
N MET A 688 -45.15 24.63 -7.22
CA MET A 688 -45.34 25.91 -7.91
C MET A 688 -45.61 25.71 -9.39
N HIS A 689 -46.76 26.20 -9.82
CA HIS A 689 -47.21 26.26 -11.20
C HIS A 689 -46.50 27.36 -12.01
N SER A 690 -46.40 27.11 -13.32
CA SER A 690 -45.95 27.97 -14.42
C SER A 690 -44.44 27.98 -14.75
N THR A 691 -44.14 27.57 -15.98
CA THR A 691 -42.81 27.49 -16.61
C THR A 691 -42.51 28.77 -17.37
N LEU A 692 -41.52 29.55 -16.92
CA LEU A 692 -40.88 30.62 -17.70
C LEU A 692 -39.90 30.02 -18.74
N LYS A 693 -39.84 30.61 -19.94
CA LYS A 693 -38.99 30.15 -21.06
C LYS A 693 -37.57 30.72 -20.96
N ARG A 694 -36.62 30.14 -21.71
CA ARG A 694 -35.17 30.49 -21.76
C ARG A 694 -34.91 31.99 -21.99
N GLU A 695 -35.76 32.64 -22.76
CA GLU A 695 -35.66 34.07 -23.11
C GLU A 695 -36.13 35.01 -21.97
N ASP A 696 -37.04 34.55 -21.11
CA ASP A 696 -37.60 35.34 -20.00
C ASP A 696 -36.62 35.46 -18.82
N PHE A 697 -35.74 34.47 -18.64
CA PHE A 697 -34.75 34.42 -17.54
C PHE A 697 -33.55 35.36 -17.79
N LEU A 698 -33.07 35.44 -19.04
CA LEU A 698 -31.89 36.22 -19.42
C LEU A 698 -32.15 37.72 -19.48
N THR A 699 -33.38 38.12 -19.83
CA THR A 699 -33.71 39.53 -20.10
C THR A 699 -34.20 40.28 -18.84
N THR A 700 -34.73 39.57 -17.84
CA THR A 700 -35.45 40.19 -16.71
C THR A 700 -34.59 40.45 -15.47
N TYR A 701 -33.43 39.79 -15.32
CA TYR A 701 -32.62 39.83 -14.09
C TYR A 701 -31.13 40.20 -14.27
N LEU A 702 -30.61 40.23 -15.50
CA LEU A 702 -29.17 40.39 -15.78
C LEU A 702 -28.83 41.63 -16.62
N CYS A 703 -29.78 42.17 -17.39
CA CYS A 703 -29.77 43.56 -17.87
C CYS A 703 -30.25 44.50 -16.76
#